data_AF-A0A7C7HY87-F1
#
_entry.id   AF-A0A7C7HY87-F1
#
_cell.length_a   1.000
_cell.length_b   1.000
_cell.length_c   1.000
_cell.angle_alpha   90.00
_cell.angle_beta   90.00
_cell.angle_gamma   90.00
#
_symmetry.space_group_name_H-M   'P 1'
#
loop_
_entity.id
_entity.type
_entity.pdbx_description
1 polymer ?
#
loop_
_entity_poly.entity_id
_entity_poly.type
_entity_poly.pdbx_seq_one_letter_code
_entity_poly.pdbx_strand_id
1 'polypeptide(L)'
;MIIAMNSFLRILTIIFVLSLLFAEETKEKSSIHSDPFRYSSAGKIGDNPFPTNPMNDRAIGYLLQGKAQTAISNYGNIINWDEHPMGIWNGFSYLPSVAFLAGVPGHKHSFEFNWENVEYIVDPEGIPLYGIWESGTAYNDWFLEGDTNYVGIIFNADRDFGRWYPDSISQKASKELFDGPYQYAIDHELKKIAVSTFGELDPNTSSAQIGFIYPWALRPKLIQREDQFDYYNYGLDLEEWTADDEYMYYGYNVAESWISRQQSSPNGEWHASTMARVNTHNTEVLNGDIFGDTYVTDPSDTYPLLAHSAFSDTWPIRYNENLGQTESFWPGWWAEDYNINLPGCSQSRKDPDCWESVDGRFISNMEVYMEFDDRWAHRGNMVDTNNEYEQTAYPMGLRVMAEAHSYGVSYAEDILFVTVKVRNESGDWCAEDEFGNPVLDEYGEQKCGEGMIMPDGTKLNHGKGFNYQGTFLGFYFDSDVLTGDIYGFSSGLHTNDDDFMKYYWEIFERNNERMLISMAMVGDFDGISGQARGYAMSGEPSPGTDFGLVATQLLDSPRATDPVDLDQDGTVDIFPGEPLKMTDWHWFDWYSRPGVVNMESNTSSCYAGALGCPQARNKEEIMYKIMAGDTTNLNDNEHAWHFHTKNPGTDLGSELNPHFDSLEGLYEETAFLREPPGLDCSIFMSCGPFDLPVGREVPFSFCIIFGQNEEDLINNARFAQVMYNSRYQGFTPPTRPNVYVETDTGAVKIYWDDVAEGSVDVLTGYSDFEGYKIYKSLDGGKTWGDASGRIYDTDGLFVGWRPYRQFDLSAEKDSLHCVYSNLYDCEKENRRNHSIQGEDPYFPWFSLGEDTGFDLILLNEAEWKIVNGDTFQYMFTDQNVVDGLEYTYSVVSYDMGVEPTYISKFVPMGNGQYESVLDTNYSNPNEWANPEGYASIENSKGTTILDRNFVQAFPGIQPRENLSKVNVVPNPYIVRSNFKETEFLRRIRFTNLPTKCKIKIFTVSGELVAELDHESETTGNEWWDMRTVNNQEIAPGLYLYHIQQIDPESEKMMADLVGKFAVVR
;
A
#
# COMPACT_ATOMS: atom_id res chain seq x y z
N MET A 1 -6.46 10.25 -78.53
CA MET A 1 -6.10 11.03 -77.32
C MET A 1 -6.97 10.66 -76.11
N ILE A 2 -8.27 10.41 -76.26
CA ILE A 2 -9.18 10.03 -75.16
C ILE A 2 -8.97 8.59 -74.62
N ILE A 3 -8.47 7.65 -75.44
CA ILE A 3 -8.19 6.26 -75.01
C ILE A 3 -6.92 6.16 -74.14
N ALA A 4 -5.92 7.01 -74.37
CA ALA A 4 -4.68 7.03 -73.58
C ALA A 4 -4.88 7.64 -72.18
N MET A 5 -5.76 8.64 -72.06
CA MET A 5 -6.10 9.28 -70.78
C MET A 5 -6.83 8.32 -69.83
N ASN A 6 -7.68 7.43 -70.36
CA ASN A 6 -8.45 6.48 -69.55
C ASN A 6 -7.59 5.33 -69.01
N SER A 7 -6.57 4.89 -69.76
CA SER A 7 -5.58 3.94 -69.27
C SER A 7 -4.67 4.57 -68.22
N PHE A 8 -4.28 5.84 -68.38
CA PHE A 8 -3.46 6.54 -67.39
C PHE A 8 -4.21 6.77 -66.08
N LEU A 9 -5.50 7.14 -66.16
CA LEU A 9 -6.34 7.32 -64.97
C LEU A 9 -6.55 5.99 -64.22
N ARG A 10 -6.80 4.88 -64.95
CA ARG A 10 -6.90 3.54 -64.34
C ARG A 10 -5.60 3.08 -63.69
N ILE A 11 -4.45 3.38 -64.30
CA ILE A 11 -3.14 3.07 -63.71
C ILE A 11 -2.94 3.89 -62.44
N LEU A 12 -3.32 5.18 -62.43
CA LEU A 12 -3.28 6.02 -61.23
C LEU A 12 -4.23 5.53 -60.13
N THR A 13 -5.45 5.10 -60.47
CA THR A 13 -6.38 4.53 -59.47
C THR A 13 -5.87 3.21 -58.91
N ILE A 14 -5.25 2.36 -59.75
CA ILE A 14 -4.63 1.10 -59.31
C ILE A 14 -3.43 1.38 -58.40
N ILE A 15 -2.59 2.37 -58.74
CA ILE A 15 -1.46 2.78 -57.89
C ILE A 15 -1.95 3.37 -56.56
N PHE A 16 -3.03 4.17 -56.58
CA PHE A 16 -3.59 4.79 -55.37
C PHE A 16 -4.26 3.76 -54.44
N VAL A 17 -4.94 2.75 -55.01
CA VAL A 17 -5.54 1.64 -54.24
C VAL A 17 -4.46 0.67 -53.74
N LEU A 18 -3.40 0.42 -54.51
CA LEU A 18 -2.22 -0.33 -54.02
C LEU A 18 -1.50 0.42 -52.90
N SER A 19 -1.35 1.75 -52.98
CA SER A 19 -0.75 2.52 -51.90
C SER A 19 -1.62 2.57 -50.64
N LEU A 20 -2.95 2.46 -50.76
CA LEU A 20 -3.84 2.33 -49.60
C LEU A 20 -3.85 0.91 -49.01
N LEU A 21 -3.64 -0.13 -49.83
CA LEU A 21 -3.43 -1.51 -49.37
C LEU A 21 -2.05 -1.72 -48.72
N PHE A 22 -1.09 -0.81 -48.93
CA PHE A 22 0.22 -0.78 -48.28
C PHE A 22 0.36 0.36 -47.25
N ALA A 23 -0.73 1.09 -46.96
CA ALA A 23 -0.79 2.13 -45.93
C ALA A 23 -1.66 1.73 -44.73
N GLU A 24 -2.08 0.46 -44.68
CA GLU A 24 -2.50 -0.16 -43.43
C GLU A 24 -1.21 -0.46 -42.67
N GLU A 25 -1.00 0.27 -41.57
CA GLU A 25 0.04 -0.02 -40.60
C GLU A 25 -0.18 -1.45 -40.14
N THR A 26 0.65 -2.34 -40.64
CA THR A 26 0.76 -3.67 -40.07
C THR A 26 1.36 -3.41 -38.69
N LYS A 27 0.52 -3.36 -37.65
CA LYS A 27 0.98 -3.69 -36.29
C LYS A 27 1.66 -5.04 -36.43
N GLU A 28 2.99 -5.03 -36.51
CA GLU A 28 3.79 -6.25 -36.39
C GLU A 28 3.37 -6.86 -35.06
N LYS A 29 2.62 -7.97 -35.10
CA LYS A 29 2.65 -8.93 -34.01
C LYS A 29 4.10 -9.32 -33.83
N SER A 30 4.68 -8.86 -32.71
CA SER A 30 5.98 -9.26 -32.17
C SER A 30 6.99 -9.68 -33.23
N SER A 31 7.68 -8.71 -33.84
CA SER A 31 8.97 -9.06 -34.42
C SER A 31 9.85 -9.56 -33.27
N ILE A 32 10.21 -10.83 -33.35
CA ILE A 32 11.36 -11.43 -32.68
C ILE A 32 12.60 -10.77 -33.30
N HIS A 33 12.77 -9.47 -33.09
CA HIS A 33 14.00 -8.79 -33.42
C HIS A 33 14.92 -9.02 -32.24
N SER A 34 15.79 -10.03 -32.36
CA SER A 34 16.96 -10.14 -31.49
C SER A 34 17.73 -8.83 -31.66
N ASP A 35 17.81 -8.03 -30.60
CA ASP A 35 18.66 -6.85 -30.56
C ASP A 35 20.08 -7.28 -31.01
N PRO A 36 20.63 -6.71 -32.11
CA PRO A 36 21.98 -7.04 -32.56
C PRO A 36 23.07 -6.57 -31.58
N PHE A 37 22.69 -5.84 -30.53
CA PHE A 37 23.52 -5.46 -29.38
C PHE A 37 23.17 -6.20 -28.08
N ARG A 38 22.20 -7.14 -28.10
CA ARG A 38 22.09 -8.13 -27.02
C ARG A 38 23.38 -8.95 -27.05
N TYR A 39 24.24 -8.69 -26.08
CA TYR A 39 25.33 -9.59 -25.79
C TYR A 39 24.72 -10.95 -25.50
N SER A 40 24.99 -11.92 -26.37
CA SER A 40 24.65 -13.33 -26.16
C SER A 40 25.61 -14.00 -25.17
N SER A 41 26.30 -13.22 -24.34
CA SER A 41 27.08 -13.72 -23.22
C SER A 41 26.14 -13.81 -22.03
N ALA A 42 26.12 -14.97 -21.38
CA ALA A 42 25.58 -15.09 -20.04
C ALA A 42 26.24 -14.05 -19.13
N GLY A 43 25.48 -13.64 -18.12
CA GLY A 43 25.94 -12.68 -17.13
C GLY A 43 27.24 -13.14 -16.50
N LYS A 44 28.13 -12.19 -16.28
CA LYS A 44 29.21 -12.25 -15.32
C LYS A 44 28.91 -11.22 -14.24
N ILE A 45 29.63 -11.32 -13.13
CA ILE A 45 29.66 -10.26 -12.12
C ILE A 45 29.87 -8.89 -12.80
N GLY A 46 28.89 -8.00 -12.63
CA GLY A 46 28.89 -6.65 -13.20
C GLY A 46 28.48 -6.53 -14.68
N ASP A 47 27.91 -7.57 -15.29
CA ASP A 47 27.35 -7.48 -16.65
C ASP A 47 26.12 -6.58 -16.72
N ASN A 48 25.36 -6.53 -15.63
CA ASN A 48 24.28 -5.55 -15.44
C ASN A 48 24.74 -4.40 -14.53
N PRO A 49 24.20 -3.18 -14.69
CA PRO A 49 24.44 -2.10 -13.75
C PRO A 49 24.07 -2.53 -12.32
N PHE A 50 25.00 -2.36 -11.39
CA PHE A 50 24.74 -2.65 -9.98
C PHE A 50 23.51 -1.87 -9.48
N PRO A 51 22.63 -2.50 -8.70
CA PRO A 51 21.50 -1.81 -8.12
C PRO A 51 21.97 -0.68 -7.19
N THR A 52 21.11 0.32 -7.00
CA THR A 52 21.34 1.39 -6.04
C THR A 52 21.45 0.82 -4.63
N ASN A 53 22.18 1.53 -3.74
CA ASN A 53 22.17 1.16 -2.32
C ASN A 53 20.75 1.33 -1.79
N PRO A 54 20.10 0.26 -1.30
CA PRO A 54 18.68 0.29 -0.92
C PRO A 54 18.41 1.30 0.20
N MET A 55 19.42 1.61 1.03
CA MET A 55 19.27 2.61 2.10
C MET A 55 18.94 4.01 1.56
N ASN A 56 19.42 4.34 0.35
CA ASN A 56 19.17 5.63 -0.29
C ASN A 56 17.81 5.71 -0.99
N ASP A 57 17.12 4.58 -1.13
CA ASP A 57 15.80 4.46 -1.76
C ASP A 57 14.68 4.33 -0.72
N ARG A 58 15.02 4.38 0.58
CA ARG A 58 14.05 4.32 1.67
C ARG A 58 13.29 5.63 1.85
N ALA A 59 12.01 5.50 2.15
CA ALA A 59 11.12 6.59 2.48
C ALA A 59 10.08 6.13 3.50
N ILE A 60 9.50 7.08 4.22
CA ILE A 60 8.40 6.86 5.18
C ILE A 60 7.16 7.56 4.62
N GLY A 61 5.98 6.97 4.87
CA GLY A 61 4.70 7.65 4.67
C GLY A 61 3.88 7.65 5.95
N TYR A 62 2.91 8.55 6.03
CA TYR A 62 2.11 8.77 7.23
C TYR A 62 0.63 8.65 6.90
N LEU A 63 -0.06 7.77 7.63
CA LEU A 63 -1.50 7.60 7.59
C LEU A 63 -2.10 8.20 8.86
N LEU A 64 -2.68 9.39 8.73
CA LEU A 64 -3.14 10.22 9.84
C LEU A 64 -4.63 10.57 9.76
N GLN A 65 -5.39 9.93 8.85
CA GLN A 65 -6.84 10.13 8.78
C GLN A 65 -7.54 9.13 9.70
N GLY A 66 -8.47 9.64 10.52
CA GLY A 66 -9.23 8.82 11.47
C GLY A 66 -8.54 8.62 12.81
N LYS A 67 -9.02 7.66 13.59
CA LYS A 67 -8.48 7.30 14.91
C LYS A 67 -7.28 6.35 14.79
N ALA A 68 -7.31 5.44 13.82
CA ALA A 68 -6.22 4.55 13.46
C ALA A 68 -5.17 5.30 12.62
N GLN A 69 -3.95 5.44 13.15
CA GLN A 69 -2.88 6.22 12.56
C GLN A 69 -1.56 5.47 12.63
N THR A 70 -0.78 5.46 11.54
CA THR A 70 0.53 4.82 11.54
C THR A 70 1.50 5.46 10.55
N ALA A 71 2.79 5.39 10.83
CA ALA A 71 3.85 5.53 9.85
C ALA A 71 4.06 4.18 9.14
N ILE A 72 4.46 4.24 7.87
CA ILE A 72 4.66 3.09 7.01
C ILE A 72 5.98 3.24 6.26
N SER A 73 6.68 2.13 6.06
CA SER A 73 7.99 2.09 5.43
C SER A 73 8.02 1.24 4.16
N ASN A 74 8.86 1.60 3.19
CA ASN A 74 9.07 0.80 1.98
C ASN A 74 10.18 -0.26 2.15
N TYR A 75 10.30 -0.92 3.30
CA TYR A 75 11.31 -1.96 3.53
C TYR A 75 10.80 -3.11 4.42
N GLY A 76 9.56 -3.55 4.15
CA GLY A 76 8.97 -4.76 4.70
C GLY A 76 8.23 -4.60 6.03
N ASN A 77 8.31 -3.42 6.67
CA ASN A 77 7.56 -3.12 7.88
C ASN A 77 6.39 -2.18 7.58
N ILE A 78 5.18 -2.65 7.85
CA ILE A 78 3.94 -1.88 7.74
C ILE A 78 3.77 -0.98 8.97
N ILE A 79 4.03 -1.54 10.17
CA ILE A 79 4.19 -0.79 11.42
C ILE A 79 5.54 -1.21 12.01
N ASN A 80 6.29 -0.30 12.61
CA ASN A 80 7.57 -0.62 13.24
C ASN A 80 7.94 0.38 14.34
N TRP A 81 8.71 -0.10 15.32
CA TRP A 81 9.14 0.61 16.52
C TRP A 81 9.96 1.88 16.24
N ASP A 82 10.64 1.91 15.10
CA ASP A 82 11.53 3.01 14.74
C ASP A 82 10.79 4.20 14.12
N GLU A 83 9.54 4.01 13.67
CA GLU A 83 8.76 5.02 12.92
C GLU A 83 7.48 5.41 13.65
N HIS A 84 7.40 6.65 14.12
CA HIS A 84 6.22 7.21 14.79
C HIS A 84 5.27 7.88 13.78
N PRO A 85 3.93 7.68 13.84
CA PRO A 85 3.17 6.94 14.85
C PRO A 85 3.23 5.43 14.66
N MET A 86 3.35 4.69 15.76
CA MET A 86 3.42 3.22 15.74
C MET A 86 2.02 2.65 16.04
N GLY A 87 1.20 2.40 15.02
CA GLY A 87 -0.12 1.77 15.20
C GLY A 87 -1.00 2.45 16.25
N ILE A 88 -1.16 3.78 16.16
CA ILE A 88 -1.95 4.54 17.12
C ILE A 88 -3.44 4.33 16.88
N TRP A 89 -4.19 4.08 17.94
CA TRP A 89 -5.64 4.17 17.95
C TRP A 89 -6.11 4.92 19.20
N ASN A 90 -7.00 5.90 18.99
CA ASN A 90 -7.56 6.73 20.07
C ASN A 90 -6.50 7.37 20.99
N GLY A 91 -5.33 7.68 20.43
CA GLY A 91 -4.21 8.33 21.11
C GLY A 91 -3.21 7.38 21.79
N PHE A 92 -3.44 6.07 21.76
CA PHE A 92 -2.57 5.04 22.33
C PHE A 92 -1.91 4.19 21.23
N SER A 93 -0.69 3.70 21.45
CA SER A 93 0.06 2.89 20.46
C SER A 93 -0.11 1.39 20.70
N TYR A 94 -0.42 0.66 19.63
CA TYR A 94 -0.69 -0.78 19.58
C TYR A 94 0.15 -1.45 18.48
N LEU A 95 0.38 -2.76 18.60
CA LEU A 95 1.06 -3.58 17.58
C LEU A 95 2.29 -2.88 17.01
N PRO A 96 3.29 -2.60 17.85
CA PRO A 96 4.43 -1.76 17.50
C PRO A 96 5.29 -2.36 16.36
N SER A 97 5.01 -3.60 15.93
CA SER A 97 5.57 -4.15 14.69
C SER A 97 4.60 -5.04 13.93
N VAL A 98 4.52 -4.79 12.62
CA VAL A 98 3.83 -5.62 11.64
C VAL A 98 4.74 -5.78 10.42
N ALA A 99 5.40 -6.92 10.31
CA ALA A 99 6.40 -7.19 9.27
C ALA A 99 5.93 -8.27 8.29
N PHE A 100 6.13 -8.05 6.99
CA PHE A 100 5.74 -8.98 5.94
C PHE A 100 6.64 -10.22 5.89
N LEU A 101 6.05 -11.39 5.65
CA LEU A 101 6.72 -12.68 5.52
C LEU A 101 6.43 -13.32 4.16
N ALA A 102 7.45 -13.92 3.54
CA ALA A 102 7.27 -14.83 2.42
C ALA A 102 8.20 -16.03 2.57
N GLY A 103 7.66 -17.24 2.50
CA GLY A 103 8.38 -18.48 2.73
C GLY A 103 8.29 -19.47 1.57
N VAL A 104 9.39 -20.18 1.30
CA VAL A 104 9.45 -21.29 0.34
C VAL A 104 10.23 -22.48 0.92
N PRO A 105 9.82 -23.72 0.60
CA PRO A 105 10.48 -24.92 1.12
C PRO A 105 11.83 -25.17 0.44
N GLY A 106 12.77 -25.78 1.15
CA GLY A 106 14.08 -26.17 0.58
C GLY A 106 14.05 -27.47 -0.22
N HIS A 107 13.16 -28.39 0.16
CA HIS A 107 13.00 -29.68 -0.48
C HIS A 107 11.61 -30.26 -0.23
N LYS A 108 11.22 -31.28 -1.00
CA LYS A 108 10.06 -32.13 -0.71
C LYS A 108 10.51 -33.40 0.00
N HIS A 109 9.76 -33.88 1.00
CA HIS A 109 10.21 -35.04 1.78
C HIS A 109 10.01 -36.36 1.03
N SER A 110 10.91 -37.32 1.25
CA SER A 110 10.79 -38.64 0.62
C SER A 110 9.52 -39.39 1.03
N PHE A 111 9.03 -39.21 2.26
CA PHE A 111 7.89 -39.94 2.79
C PHE A 111 6.55 -39.52 2.15
N GLU A 112 6.53 -38.40 1.43
CA GLU A 112 5.38 -37.97 0.62
C GLU A 112 5.24 -38.82 -0.66
N PHE A 113 6.25 -39.65 -0.97
CA PHE A 113 6.23 -40.61 -2.07
C PHE A 113 6.12 -42.05 -1.58
N ASN A 114 5.58 -42.92 -2.44
CA ASN A 114 5.49 -44.35 -2.16
C ASN A 114 6.79 -45.07 -2.58
N TRP A 115 7.47 -45.71 -1.64
CA TRP A 115 8.72 -46.45 -1.87
C TRP A 115 8.56 -47.95 -1.66
N GLU A 116 9.10 -48.72 -2.60
CA GLU A 116 9.20 -50.17 -2.53
C GLU A 116 10.64 -50.56 -2.19
N ASN A 117 10.82 -51.39 -1.15
CA ASN A 117 12.13 -51.98 -0.85
C ASN A 117 12.50 -53.01 -1.92
N VAL A 118 13.67 -52.87 -2.53
CA VAL A 118 14.21 -53.80 -3.52
C VAL A 118 15.06 -54.88 -2.85
N GLU A 119 16.08 -54.46 -2.11
CA GLU A 119 16.97 -55.35 -1.38
C GLU A 119 17.75 -54.62 -0.26
N TYR A 120 18.30 -55.41 0.68
CA TYR A 120 19.28 -54.95 1.65
C TYR A 120 20.64 -55.56 1.36
N ILE A 121 21.66 -54.71 1.28
CA ILE A 121 23.05 -55.14 1.17
C ILE A 121 23.59 -55.32 2.58
N VAL A 122 24.04 -56.53 2.90
CA VAL A 122 24.50 -56.91 4.25
C VAL A 122 26.00 -57.20 4.30
N ASP A 123 26.60 -57.02 5.46
CA ASP A 123 27.98 -57.44 5.73
C ASP A 123 28.10 -58.99 5.91
N PRO A 124 29.32 -59.55 6.03
CA PRO A 124 29.50 -60.99 6.24
C PRO A 124 28.84 -61.54 7.51
N GLU A 125 28.55 -60.69 8.50
CA GLU A 125 27.87 -61.00 9.75
C GLU A 125 26.34 -60.92 9.62
N GLY A 126 25.82 -60.46 8.47
CA GLY A 126 24.40 -60.33 8.18
C GLY A 126 23.78 -59.01 8.63
N ILE A 127 24.59 -58.01 8.99
CA ILE A 127 24.13 -56.67 9.38
C ILE A 127 23.88 -55.83 8.12
N PRO A 128 22.69 -55.23 7.95
CA PRO A 128 22.41 -54.33 6.84
C PRO A 128 23.37 -53.13 6.82
N LEU A 129 24.08 -52.98 5.70
CA LEU A 129 24.95 -51.84 5.41
C LEU A 129 24.11 -50.71 4.79
N TYR A 130 23.30 -51.02 3.79
CA TYR A 130 22.37 -50.10 3.16
C TYR A 130 21.20 -50.82 2.48
N GLY A 131 20.04 -50.17 2.40
CA GLY A 131 18.85 -50.63 1.68
C GLY A 131 18.68 -49.90 0.35
N ILE A 132 18.20 -50.60 -0.68
CA ILE A 132 17.87 -50.03 -1.98
C ILE A 132 16.34 -49.95 -2.10
N TRP A 133 15.84 -48.78 -2.43
CA TRP A 133 14.42 -48.48 -2.54
C TRP A 133 14.11 -47.85 -3.89
N GLU A 134 12.92 -48.10 -4.42
CA GLU A 134 12.44 -47.52 -5.67
C GLU A 134 11.08 -46.85 -5.51
N SER A 135 10.87 -45.72 -6.19
CA SER A 135 9.58 -45.05 -6.26
C SER A 135 9.24 -44.63 -7.69
N GLY A 136 8.05 -45.01 -8.15
CA GLY A 136 7.47 -44.50 -9.39
C GLY A 136 6.74 -43.17 -9.19
N THR A 137 6.19 -42.91 -7.99
CA THR A 137 5.51 -41.63 -7.70
C THR A 137 6.52 -40.50 -7.60
N ALA A 138 7.68 -40.72 -6.97
CA ALA A 138 8.77 -39.76 -6.95
C ALA A 138 9.26 -39.40 -8.37
N TYR A 139 9.32 -40.37 -9.29
CA TYR A 139 9.68 -40.11 -10.69
C TYR A 139 8.65 -39.21 -11.39
N ASN A 140 7.36 -39.50 -11.22
CA ASN A 140 6.30 -38.72 -11.88
C ASN A 140 6.26 -37.28 -11.35
N ASP A 141 6.51 -37.09 -10.07
CA ASP A 141 6.58 -35.77 -9.43
C ASP A 141 7.87 -35.02 -9.81
N TRP A 142 9.00 -35.72 -9.97
CA TRP A 142 10.24 -35.11 -10.48
C TRP A 142 10.09 -34.60 -11.91
N PHE A 143 9.45 -35.38 -12.80
CA PHE A 143 9.34 -35.10 -14.23
C PHE A 143 7.90 -34.81 -14.64
N LEU A 144 7.42 -33.60 -14.36
CA LEU A 144 6.08 -33.13 -14.71
C LEU A 144 6.14 -32.23 -15.96
N GLU A 145 5.22 -32.45 -16.91
CA GLU A 145 5.00 -31.59 -18.10
C GLU A 145 6.22 -31.31 -19.01
N GLY A 146 7.30 -32.07 -18.87
CA GLY A 146 8.51 -31.92 -19.69
C GLY A 146 9.59 -31.04 -19.06
N ASP A 147 9.42 -30.62 -17.81
CA ASP A 147 10.45 -29.97 -16.98
C ASP A 147 10.78 -30.84 -15.74
N THR A 148 11.74 -30.40 -14.94
CA THR A 148 12.14 -31.05 -13.68
C THR A 148 11.84 -30.19 -12.47
N ASN A 149 11.12 -30.75 -11.49
CA ASN A 149 10.82 -30.08 -10.23
C ASN A 149 11.99 -30.08 -9.24
N TYR A 150 12.99 -30.96 -9.42
CA TYR A 150 14.11 -31.11 -8.49
C TYR A 150 15.46 -31.18 -9.20
N VAL A 151 16.52 -30.79 -8.49
CA VAL A 151 17.91 -30.77 -8.98
C VAL A 151 18.82 -31.78 -8.29
N GLY A 152 18.35 -32.45 -7.22
CA GLY A 152 19.15 -33.40 -6.47
C GLY A 152 18.42 -33.98 -5.27
N ILE A 153 19.11 -34.83 -4.49
CA ILE A 153 18.58 -35.41 -3.26
C ILE A 153 19.54 -35.09 -2.11
N ILE A 154 18.99 -34.59 -1.01
CA ILE A 154 19.69 -34.40 0.27
C ILE A 154 19.36 -35.56 1.20
N PHE A 155 20.38 -36.07 1.90
CA PHE A 155 20.23 -37.13 2.89
C PHE A 155 20.59 -36.63 4.28
N ASN A 156 19.96 -37.21 5.32
CA ASN A 156 20.10 -36.75 6.70
C ASN A 156 19.84 -35.23 6.82
N ALA A 157 18.76 -34.77 6.18
CA ALA A 157 18.26 -33.42 6.26
C ALA A 157 17.78 -33.13 7.69
N ASP A 158 18.58 -32.40 8.46
CA ASP A 158 18.34 -32.04 9.85
C ASP A 158 18.74 -30.59 10.09
N ARG A 159 17.85 -29.79 10.68
CA ARG A 159 18.09 -28.38 11.04
C ARG A 159 18.63 -27.57 9.86
N ASP A 160 17.85 -27.60 8.78
CA ASP A 160 18.11 -26.97 7.49
C ASP A 160 19.51 -27.24 6.90
N PHE A 161 20.06 -28.41 7.25
CA PHE A 161 21.36 -28.86 6.80
C PHE A 161 21.29 -30.34 6.42
N GLY A 162 22.32 -30.85 5.75
CA GLY A 162 22.37 -32.27 5.46
C GLY A 162 23.52 -32.65 4.57
N ARG A 163 23.51 -33.91 4.16
CA ARG A 163 24.49 -34.49 3.24
C ARG A 163 23.97 -34.39 1.82
N TRP A 164 24.38 -33.33 1.14
CA TRP A 164 24.29 -33.21 -0.30
C TRP A 164 25.68 -33.41 -0.93
N TYR A 165 25.73 -34.17 -2.02
CA TYR A 165 26.91 -34.30 -2.87
C TYR A 165 26.51 -34.06 -4.32
N PRO A 166 27.38 -33.44 -5.13
CA PRO A 166 27.13 -33.29 -6.56
C PRO A 166 26.83 -34.62 -7.24
N ASP A 167 26.03 -34.58 -8.30
CA ASP A 167 25.58 -35.75 -9.06
C ASP A 167 26.75 -36.63 -9.53
N SER A 168 27.91 -36.03 -9.81
CA SER A 168 29.15 -36.76 -10.14
C SER A 168 29.61 -37.77 -9.08
N ILE A 169 29.11 -37.66 -7.85
CA ILE A 169 29.41 -38.51 -6.70
C ILE A 169 28.17 -39.33 -6.27
N SER A 170 27.04 -38.65 -6.08
CA SER A 170 25.81 -39.22 -5.50
C SER A 170 24.90 -39.90 -6.52
N GLN A 171 24.85 -39.40 -7.75
CA GLN A 171 24.02 -39.97 -8.80
C GLN A 171 24.76 -41.10 -9.52
N LYS A 172 24.16 -42.30 -9.56
CA LYS A 172 24.66 -43.44 -10.33
C LYS A 172 23.84 -43.63 -11.60
N ALA A 173 24.47 -44.20 -12.62
CA ALA A 173 23.78 -44.52 -13.87
C ALA A 173 22.67 -45.57 -13.71
N SER A 174 22.74 -46.41 -12.67
CA SER A 174 21.69 -47.34 -12.29
C SER A 174 21.86 -47.79 -10.83
N LYS A 175 20.80 -48.33 -10.23
CA LYS A 175 20.83 -48.83 -8.84
C LYS A 175 21.83 -49.97 -8.62
N GLU A 176 22.13 -50.76 -9.66
CA GLU A 176 23.09 -51.87 -9.61
C GLU A 176 24.54 -51.39 -9.42
N LEU A 177 24.78 -50.09 -9.57
CA LEU A 177 26.07 -49.44 -9.33
C LEU A 177 26.15 -48.77 -7.96
N PHE A 178 25.14 -48.91 -7.10
CA PHE A 178 25.22 -48.44 -5.72
C PHE A 178 26.30 -49.21 -4.96
N ASP A 179 27.29 -48.49 -4.44
CA ASP A 179 28.43 -49.03 -3.69
C ASP A 179 28.45 -48.58 -2.23
N GLY A 180 27.42 -47.87 -1.79
CA GLY A 180 27.20 -47.45 -0.41
C GLY A 180 25.86 -46.74 -0.22
N PRO A 181 25.57 -46.24 0.99
CA PRO A 181 24.40 -45.41 1.26
C PRO A 181 24.53 -44.00 0.67
N TYR A 182 23.41 -43.26 0.66
CA TYR A 182 23.32 -41.85 0.24
C TYR A 182 23.60 -41.60 -1.25
N GLN A 183 23.09 -42.50 -2.10
CA GLN A 183 23.19 -42.47 -3.55
C GLN A 183 21.80 -42.59 -4.16
N TYR A 184 21.64 -42.10 -5.38
CA TYR A 184 20.40 -42.24 -6.12
C TYR A 184 20.64 -42.50 -7.61
N ALA A 185 19.63 -43.02 -8.29
CA ALA A 185 19.66 -43.29 -9.73
C ALA A 185 18.27 -43.05 -10.32
N ILE A 186 18.23 -42.58 -11.56
CA ILE A 186 16.98 -42.30 -12.28
C ILE A 186 16.89 -43.27 -13.46
N ASP A 187 15.84 -44.10 -13.48
CA ASP A 187 15.54 -45.00 -14.57
C ASP A 187 14.37 -44.43 -15.40
N HIS A 188 14.70 -43.81 -16.52
CA HIS A 188 13.72 -43.24 -17.44
C HIS A 188 12.94 -44.28 -18.25
N GLU A 189 13.46 -45.50 -18.41
CA GLU A 189 12.76 -46.57 -19.13
C GLU A 189 11.62 -47.15 -18.27
N LEU A 190 11.91 -47.38 -16.99
CA LEU A 190 10.94 -47.89 -16.02
C LEU A 190 10.16 -46.78 -15.29
N LYS A 191 10.53 -45.51 -15.49
CA LYS A 191 9.97 -44.34 -14.79
C LYS A 191 10.03 -44.50 -13.27
N LYS A 192 11.24 -44.78 -12.77
CA LYS A 192 11.50 -44.99 -11.34
C LYS A 192 12.71 -44.18 -10.89
N ILE A 193 12.66 -43.70 -9.65
CA ILE A 193 13.81 -43.18 -8.92
C ILE A 193 14.21 -44.23 -7.89
N ALA A 194 15.49 -44.56 -7.83
CA ALA A 194 16.05 -45.44 -6.82
C ALA A 194 16.93 -44.65 -5.84
N VAL A 195 16.86 -44.97 -4.55
CA VAL A 195 17.73 -44.40 -3.51
C VAL A 195 18.35 -45.49 -2.64
N SER A 196 19.56 -45.25 -2.15
CA SER A 196 20.23 -46.12 -1.18
C SER A 196 20.24 -45.48 0.22
N THR A 197 19.60 -46.10 1.21
CA THR A 197 19.50 -45.59 2.59
C THR A 197 20.43 -46.35 3.53
N PHE A 198 20.92 -45.73 4.60
CA PHE A 198 21.83 -46.39 5.54
C PHE A 198 21.10 -47.45 6.37
N GLY A 199 21.68 -48.66 6.46
CA GLY A 199 21.11 -49.77 7.22
C GLY A 199 19.70 -50.15 6.74
N GLU A 200 18.73 -50.10 7.66
CA GLU A 200 17.31 -50.40 7.42
C GLU A 200 16.42 -49.15 7.37
N LEU A 201 17.00 -47.96 7.20
CA LEU A 201 16.26 -46.71 7.19
C LEU A 201 15.21 -46.70 6.05
N ASP A 202 13.94 -46.50 6.41
CA ASP A 202 12.80 -46.56 5.49
C ASP A 202 12.44 -45.16 4.97
N PRO A 203 12.61 -44.87 3.65
CA PRO A 203 12.30 -43.57 3.05
C PRO A 203 10.81 -43.22 3.06
N ASN A 204 9.91 -44.15 3.41
CA ASN A 204 8.49 -43.88 3.64
C ASN A 204 8.20 -43.21 5.01
N THR A 205 9.23 -42.88 5.80
CA THR A 205 9.05 -42.29 7.14
C THR A 205 9.70 -40.91 7.24
N SER A 206 9.11 -40.02 8.04
CA SER A 206 9.69 -38.70 8.33
C SER A 206 11.08 -38.78 8.95
N SER A 207 11.32 -39.81 9.76
CA SER A 207 12.63 -40.09 10.37
C SER A 207 13.76 -40.40 9.38
N ALA A 208 13.42 -40.68 8.11
CA ALA A 208 14.40 -40.89 7.06
C ALA A 208 15.22 -39.62 6.76
N GLN A 209 14.62 -38.44 6.92
CA GLN A 209 15.28 -37.17 6.65
C GLN A 209 15.92 -37.12 5.25
N ILE A 210 15.18 -37.59 4.24
CA ILE A 210 15.60 -37.54 2.83
C ILE A 210 14.72 -36.52 2.12
N GLY A 211 15.35 -35.59 1.39
CA GLY A 211 14.68 -34.48 0.73
C GLY A 211 15.03 -34.41 -0.76
N PHE A 212 14.04 -34.11 -1.58
CA PHE A 212 14.16 -33.83 -3.01
C PHE A 212 14.34 -32.33 -3.19
N ILE A 213 15.55 -31.90 -3.54
CA ILE A 213 15.99 -30.51 -3.47
C ILE A 213 15.33 -29.69 -4.58
N TYR A 214 14.59 -28.64 -4.19
CA TYR A 214 14.07 -27.69 -5.17
C TYR A 214 15.20 -26.86 -5.80
N PRO A 215 15.08 -26.45 -7.07
CA PRO A 215 16.13 -25.70 -7.77
C PRO A 215 16.56 -24.43 -7.05
N TRP A 216 15.66 -23.79 -6.30
CA TRP A 216 15.97 -22.56 -5.58
C TRP A 216 16.78 -22.78 -4.30
N ALA A 217 16.80 -23.98 -3.75
CA ALA A 217 17.51 -24.29 -2.51
C ALA A 217 18.99 -24.64 -2.72
N LEU A 218 19.43 -24.78 -3.98
CA LEU A 218 20.82 -25.04 -4.34
C LEU A 218 21.43 -23.77 -4.97
N ARG A 219 22.48 -23.23 -4.36
CA ARG A 219 23.09 -21.95 -4.78
C ARG A 219 24.62 -22.05 -4.84
N PRO A 220 25.29 -21.23 -5.66
CA PRO A 220 26.74 -21.09 -5.60
C PRO A 220 27.20 -20.71 -4.20
N LYS A 221 28.25 -21.37 -3.72
CA LYS A 221 28.76 -21.26 -2.34
C LYS A 221 29.44 -19.91 -2.11
N LEU A 222 29.23 -19.34 -0.93
CA LEU A 222 29.92 -18.12 -0.47
C LEU A 222 31.45 -18.33 -0.45
N ILE A 223 32.17 -17.37 -1.01
CA ILE A 223 33.63 -17.24 -0.87
C ILE A 223 33.97 -16.25 0.24
N GLN A 224 33.33 -15.07 0.21
CA GLN A 224 33.56 -13.98 1.16
C GLN A 224 32.48 -12.91 1.08
N ARG A 225 32.32 -12.18 2.19
CA ARG A 225 31.49 -10.99 2.28
C ARG A 225 32.30 -9.71 2.12
N GLU A 226 31.82 -8.78 1.30
CA GLU A 226 32.34 -7.41 1.21
C GLU A 226 31.29 -6.39 1.68
N ASP A 227 31.71 -5.14 1.88
CA ASP A 227 30.83 -4.05 2.33
C ASP A 227 29.63 -3.81 1.39
N GLN A 228 29.78 -4.15 0.10
CA GLN A 228 28.77 -3.88 -0.92
C GLN A 228 27.87 -5.08 -1.23
N PHE A 229 28.41 -6.30 -1.28
CA PHE A 229 27.69 -7.55 -1.62
C PHE A 229 28.57 -8.78 -1.32
N ASP A 230 27.98 -9.97 -1.42
CA ASP A 230 28.67 -11.25 -1.23
C ASP A 230 29.27 -11.79 -2.54
N TYR A 231 30.45 -12.41 -2.45
CA TYR A 231 31.11 -13.08 -3.58
C TYR A 231 30.88 -14.58 -3.51
N TYR A 232 30.37 -15.16 -4.60
CA TYR A 232 30.09 -16.59 -4.71
C TYR A 232 31.07 -17.32 -5.64
N ASN A 233 31.15 -18.65 -5.49
CA ASN A 233 32.06 -19.49 -6.27
C ASN A 233 31.46 -19.97 -7.58
N TYR A 234 31.58 -19.13 -8.61
CA TYR A 234 31.16 -19.41 -9.99
C TYR A 234 32.19 -20.19 -10.83
N GLY A 235 32.91 -21.12 -10.20
CA GLY A 235 33.80 -22.01 -10.93
C GLY A 235 34.96 -21.33 -11.65
N LEU A 236 35.41 -21.96 -12.75
CA LEU A 236 36.56 -21.53 -13.53
C LEU A 236 36.19 -20.57 -14.67
N ASP A 237 34.96 -20.67 -15.18
CA ASP A 237 34.47 -19.78 -16.24
C ASP A 237 33.98 -18.42 -15.71
N LEU A 238 33.74 -18.33 -14.40
CA LEU A 238 33.22 -17.16 -13.69
C LEU A 238 31.81 -16.77 -14.15
N GLU A 239 31.04 -17.75 -14.62
CA GLU A 239 29.67 -17.61 -15.09
C GLU A 239 28.76 -18.30 -14.09
N GLU A 240 27.82 -17.57 -13.49
CA GLU A 240 26.91 -18.11 -12.49
C GLU A 240 26.01 -19.23 -13.05
N TRP A 241 25.44 -20.08 -12.20
CA TRP A 241 24.48 -21.12 -12.58
C TRP A 241 24.98 -22.15 -13.62
N THR A 242 26.29 -22.34 -13.70
CA THR A 242 26.91 -23.31 -14.62
C THR A 242 27.25 -24.62 -13.90
N ALA A 243 27.78 -25.58 -14.66
CA ALA A 243 28.09 -26.91 -14.15
C ALA A 243 29.42 -26.98 -13.38
N ASP A 244 30.31 -25.98 -13.51
CA ASP A 244 31.57 -25.90 -12.77
C ASP A 244 31.51 -25.03 -11.51
N ASP A 245 30.37 -24.38 -11.24
CA ASP A 245 30.07 -23.74 -9.97
C ASP A 245 30.20 -24.71 -8.78
N GLU A 246 30.74 -24.21 -7.68
CA GLU A 246 30.72 -24.94 -6.41
C GLU A 246 29.43 -24.63 -5.68
N TYR A 247 28.43 -25.50 -5.81
CA TYR A 247 27.15 -25.33 -5.12
C TYR A 247 27.20 -25.76 -3.65
N MET A 248 26.28 -25.19 -2.89
CA MET A 248 25.91 -25.58 -1.53
C MET A 248 24.38 -25.63 -1.42
N TYR A 249 23.88 -26.49 -0.55
CA TYR A 249 22.47 -26.51 -0.18
C TYR A 249 22.20 -25.45 0.89
N TYR A 250 21.29 -24.53 0.58
CA TYR A 250 20.86 -23.42 1.46
C TYR A 250 19.52 -23.71 2.13
N GLY A 251 18.68 -24.53 1.50
CA GLY A 251 17.49 -25.08 2.13
C GLY A 251 16.28 -24.17 2.19
N TYR A 252 15.54 -24.22 3.29
CA TYR A 252 14.31 -23.43 3.46
C TYR A 252 14.65 -21.94 3.46
N ASN A 253 13.68 -21.10 3.11
CA ASN A 253 13.88 -19.66 3.12
C ASN A 253 12.60 -18.95 3.52
N VAL A 254 12.73 -17.99 4.43
CA VAL A 254 11.66 -17.07 4.80
C VAL A 254 12.25 -15.68 4.84
N ALA A 255 11.74 -14.77 4.00
CA ALA A 255 12.14 -13.37 3.99
C ALA A 255 11.32 -12.56 5.01
N GLU A 256 12.00 -11.84 5.91
CA GLU A 256 11.42 -11.06 7.01
C GLU A 256 12.20 -9.77 7.34
N SER A 257 11.56 -8.85 8.07
CA SER A 257 12.17 -7.56 8.49
C SER A 257 12.20 -7.32 9.99
N TRP A 258 11.74 -8.29 10.79
CA TRP A 258 11.51 -8.12 12.21
C TRP A 258 12.68 -8.54 13.10
N ILE A 259 13.32 -9.68 12.82
CA ILE A 259 14.38 -10.21 13.69
C ILE A 259 15.60 -9.30 13.70
N SER A 260 15.78 -8.48 12.68
CA SER A 260 16.76 -7.41 12.72
C SER A 260 16.56 -6.49 13.94
N ARG A 261 17.48 -6.57 14.91
CA ARG A 261 17.53 -5.69 16.09
C ARG A 261 18.55 -4.56 15.94
N GLN A 262 18.87 -4.20 14.71
CA GLN A 262 19.71 -3.05 14.38
C GLN A 262 18.81 -1.88 13.98
N GLN A 263 19.10 -0.68 14.48
CA GLN A 263 18.31 0.51 14.18
C GLN A 263 18.21 0.73 12.66
N SER A 264 16.99 1.03 12.18
CA SER A 264 16.65 1.14 10.76
C SER A 264 16.81 -0.18 9.99
N SER A 265 16.95 -1.33 10.64
CA SER A 265 17.07 -2.65 10.02
C SER A 265 17.93 -2.72 8.75
N PRO A 266 19.23 -2.34 8.80
CA PRO A 266 20.15 -2.45 7.65
C PRO A 266 20.41 -3.90 7.22
N ASN A 267 20.11 -4.86 8.09
CA ASN A 267 20.21 -6.31 7.89
C ASN A 267 18.83 -7.01 7.85
N GLY A 268 17.73 -6.26 7.67
CA GLY A 268 16.46 -6.88 7.31
C GLY A 268 16.54 -7.54 5.92
N GLU A 269 15.65 -8.46 5.60
CA GLU A 269 15.69 -9.15 4.31
C GLU A 269 14.88 -8.42 3.24
N TRP A 270 13.84 -7.66 3.65
CA TRP A 270 13.13 -6.74 2.76
C TRP A 270 13.77 -5.35 2.74
N HIS A 271 13.88 -4.80 1.53
CA HIS A 271 14.46 -3.49 1.30
C HIS A 271 13.69 -2.73 0.23
N ALA A 272 13.82 -1.40 0.24
CA ALA A 272 13.26 -0.54 -0.79
C ALA A 272 13.66 -1.01 -2.19
N SER A 273 12.68 -1.05 -3.09
CA SER A 273 12.92 -1.48 -4.45
C SER A 273 13.92 -0.55 -5.16
N THR A 274 14.69 -1.10 -6.10
CA THR A 274 15.68 -0.29 -6.82
C THR A 274 14.99 0.83 -7.59
N MET A 275 15.51 2.06 -7.42
CA MET A 275 14.94 3.30 -7.95
C MET A 275 13.58 3.69 -7.34
N ALA A 276 13.20 3.18 -6.16
CA ALA A 276 11.97 3.60 -5.48
C ALA A 276 11.85 5.14 -5.35
N ARG A 277 12.97 5.85 -5.16
CA ARG A 277 13.03 7.32 -5.09
C ARG A 277 12.52 8.09 -6.32
N VAL A 278 12.31 7.43 -7.45
CA VAL A 278 11.70 8.02 -8.65
C VAL A 278 10.47 7.26 -9.14
N ASN A 279 10.16 6.13 -8.51
CA ASN A 279 9.04 5.25 -8.88
C ASN A 279 7.90 5.28 -7.86
N THR A 280 8.20 5.50 -6.58
CA THR A 280 7.21 5.48 -5.48
C THR A 280 7.10 6.81 -4.77
N HIS A 281 8.05 7.74 -4.96
CA HIS A 281 8.04 9.04 -4.31
C HIS A 281 8.85 10.10 -5.06
N ASN A 282 8.64 11.37 -4.69
CA ASN A 282 9.42 12.51 -5.15
C ASN A 282 10.78 12.58 -4.44
N THR A 283 11.82 13.04 -5.14
CA THR A 283 13.15 13.29 -4.57
C THR A 283 13.30 14.64 -3.87
N GLU A 284 12.35 15.55 -4.05
CA GLU A 284 12.45 16.94 -3.57
C GLU A 284 11.64 17.20 -2.30
N VAL A 285 10.55 16.47 -2.09
CA VAL A 285 9.65 16.66 -0.94
C VAL A 285 10.05 15.74 0.21
N LEU A 286 10.27 16.31 1.39
CA LEU A 286 10.70 15.60 2.59
C LEU A 286 9.57 15.54 3.63
N ASN A 287 9.75 14.70 4.64
CA ASN A 287 8.79 14.54 5.73
C ASN A 287 8.46 15.87 6.42
N GLY A 288 9.49 16.67 6.75
CA GLY A 288 9.33 17.95 7.42
C GLY A 288 8.59 19.01 6.58
N ASP A 289 8.57 18.88 5.26
CA ASP A 289 7.91 19.84 4.37
C ASP A 289 6.39 19.74 4.43
N ILE A 290 5.85 18.52 4.50
CA ILE A 290 4.40 18.25 4.55
C ILE A 290 3.91 18.06 5.98
N PHE A 291 4.63 17.28 6.78
CA PHE A 291 4.18 16.81 8.09
C PHE A 291 4.89 17.50 9.26
N GLY A 292 5.82 18.43 9.04
CA GLY A 292 6.59 19.09 10.10
C GLY A 292 5.77 19.94 11.09
N ASP A 293 4.55 20.34 10.74
CA ASP A 293 3.62 21.05 11.62
C ASP A 293 2.70 20.10 12.42
N THR A 294 2.88 18.78 12.30
CA THR A 294 2.07 17.76 12.99
C THR A 294 2.77 17.23 14.25
N TYR A 295 2.16 16.26 14.93
CA TYR A 295 2.78 15.63 16.10
C TYR A 295 3.78 14.52 15.75
N VAL A 296 3.83 14.09 14.48
CA VAL A 296 4.58 12.89 14.09
C VAL A 296 6.04 13.18 13.70
N THR A 297 6.32 14.40 13.24
CA THR A 297 7.66 14.85 12.87
C THR A 297 7.78 16.37 13.03
N ASP A 298 8.97 16.92 12.81
CA ASP A 298 9.26 18.35 12.92
C ASP A 298 9.70 18.97 11.58
N PRO A 299 9.65 20.31 11.41
CA PRO A 299 9.96 20.95 10.12
C PRO A 299 11.41 20.82 9.65
N SER A 300 12.30 20.27 10.47
CA SER A 300 13.70 20.00 10.13
C SER A 300 13.96 18.54 9.74
N ASP A 301 12.94 17.68 9.75
CA ASP A 301 13.05 16.30 9.28
C ASP A 301 13.29 16.24 7.77
N THR A 302 14.48 15.75 7.40
CA THR A 302 14.93 15.63 6.02
C THR A 302 14.74 14.24 5.45
N TYR A 303 14.03 13.34 6.13
CA TYR A 303 13.81 11.99 5.63
C TYR A 303 12.88 12.01 4.39
N PRO A 304 13.12 11.17 3.36
CA PRO A 304 12.26 11.12 2.17
C PRO A 304 10.83 10.68 2.49
N LEU A 305 9.87 11.29 1.81
CA LEU A 305 8.44 11.09 2.03
C LEU A 305 7.82 10.26 0.89
N LEU A 306 7.12 9.17 1.22
CA LEU A 306 6.39 8.35 0.24
C LEU A 306 5.29 9.15 -0.49
N ALA A 307 4.85 8.70 -1.67
CA ALA A 307 3.73 9.35 -2.36
C ALA A 307 2.43 9.18 -1.55
N HIS A 308 1.76 10.29 -1.28
CA HIS A 308 0.45 10.36 -0.61
C HIS A 308 -0.63 10.82 -1.60
N SER A 309 -1.77 10.13 -1.64
CA SER A 309 -2.86 10.51 -2.55
C SER A 309 -3.46 11.89 -2.26
N ALA A 310 -3.40 12.33 -1.01
CA ALA A 310 -3.86 13.65 -0.58
C ALA A 310 -2.88 14.80 -0.92
N PHE A 311 -1.64 14.49 -1.29
CA PHE A 311 -0.57 15.48 -1.50
C PHE A 311 0.19 15.17 -2.80
N SER A 312 -0.31 15.68 -3.92
CA SER A 312 0.24 15.45 -5.25
C SER A 312 1.69 15.92 -5.46
N ASP A 313 2.20 16.83 -4.61
CA ASP A 313 3.61 17.24 -4.62
C ASP A 313 4.57 16.09 -4.23
N THR A 314 4.08 15.12 -3.46
CA THR A 314 4.85 13.95 -3.01
C THR A 314 5.04 12.89 -4.09
N TRP A 315 4.31 13.04 -5.20
CA TRP A 315 4.29 12.04 -6.26
C TRP A 315 5.58 12.07 -7.10
N PRO A 316 6.03 10.90 -7.59
CA PRO A 316 7.17 10.81 -8.49
C PRO A 316 6.91 11.55 -9.81
N ILE A 317 8.00 11.94 -10.46
CA ILE A 317 7.98 12.68 -11.73
C ILE A 317 8.59 11.80 -12.83
N ARG A 318 7.89 11.66 -13.95
CA ARG A 318 8.37 10.96 -15.16
C ARG A 318 8.35 11.85 -16.39
N TYR A 319 9.21 11.55 -17.36
CA TYR A 319 9.18 12.23 -18.65
C TYR A 319 8.15 11.58 -19.57
N ASN A 320 7.11 12.32 -19.93
CA ASN A 320 6.10 11.86 -20.88
C ASN A 320 6.58 12.19 -22.31
N GLU A 321 7.00 11.16 -23.06
CA GLU A 321 7.51 11.33 -24.42
C GLU A 321 6.45 11.85 -25.40
N ASN A 322 5.17 11.52 -25.17
CA ASN A 322 4.05 11.95 -26.03
C ASN A 322 3.77 13.45 -25.88
N LEU A 323 3.86 13.97 -24.65
CA LEU A 323 3.64 15.39 -24.35
C LEU A 323 4.93 16.22 -24.45
N GLY A 324 6.09 15.58 -24.43
CA GLY A 324 7.41 16.23 -24.42
C GLY A 324 7.69 17.00 -23.13
N GLN A 325 7.01 16.68 -22.04
CA GLN A 325 7.07 17.37 -20.75
C GLN A 325 7.21 16.35 -19.62
N THR A 326 7.77 16.77 -18.50
CA THR A 326 7.72 16.01 -17.24
C THR A 326 6.34 16.15 -16.61
N GLU A 327 5.77 15.03 -16.19
CA GLU A 327 4.50 14.97 -15.48
C GLU A 327 4.69 14.28 -14.13
N SER A 328 3.89 14.69 -13.15
CA SER A 328 3.70 13.96 -11.90
C SER A 328 2.73 12.81 -12.13
N PHE A 329 2.99 11.65 -11.55
CA PHE A 329 2.09 10.48 -11.68
C PHE A 329 1.85 9.80 -10.34
N TRP A 330 0.63 9.34 -10.12
CA TRP A 330 0.30 8.50 -8.97
C TRP A 330 0.88 7.10 -9.19
N PRO A 331 1.73 6.59 -8.28
CA PRO A 331 2.32 5.26 -8.44
C PRO A 331 1.42 4.14 -7.90
N GLY A 332 0.40 4.49 -7.11
CA GLY A 332 -0.56 3.57 -6.54
C GLY A 332 -1.70 3.20 -7.49
N TRP A 333 -2.79 2.75 -6.90
CA TRP A 333 -3.91 2.12 -7.58
C TRP A 333 -5.06 3.12 -7.56
N TRP A 334 -5.92 3.08 -8.58
CA TRP A 334 -7.11 3.93 -8.61
C TRP A 334 -8.31 3.17 -8.06
N ALA A 335 -9.28 3.92 -7.54
CA ALA A 335 -10.60 3.40 -7.16
C ALA A 335 -11.31 2.73 -8.35
N GLU A 336 -12.27 1.86 -8.06
CA GLU A 336 -13.05 1.14 -9.08
C GLU A 336 -14.55 1.41 -8.94
N ASP A 337 -15.26 1.49 -10.05
CA ASP A 337 -16.72 1.54 -10.09
C ASP A 337 -17.32 0.15 -10.32
N TYR A 338 -18.38 -0.16 -9.58
CA TYR A 338 -19.15 -1.39 -9.79
C TYR A 338 -20.15 -1.19 -10.93
N ASN A 339 -19.93 -1.88 -12.05
CA ASN A 339 -20.74 -1.76 -13.25
C ASN A 339 -21.21 -3.13 -13.77
N ILE A 340 -22.49 -3.42 -13.54
CA ILE A 340 -23.14 -4.65 -13.97
C ILE A 340 -23.23 -4.85 -15.49
N ASN A 341 -22.95 -3.81 -16.27
CA ASN A 341 -23.05 -3.85 -17.73
C ASN A 341 -21.71 -4.20 -18.40
N LEU A 342 -20.64 -4.40 -17.63
CA LEU A 342 -19.34 -4.78 -18.17
C LEU A 342 -19.38 -6.20 -18.78
N PRO A 343 -18.66 -6.43 -19.89
CA PRO A 343 -18.58 -7.75 -20.50
C PRO A 343 -17.98 -8.78 -19.52
N GLY A 344 -18.67 -9.91 -19.30
CA GLY A 344 -18.19 -10.97 -18.39
C GLY A 344 -18.80 -10.90 -16.99
N CYS A 345 -19.27 -9.72 -16.57
CA CYS A 345 -19.84 -9.51 -15.24
C CYS A 345 -21.03 -10.43 -14.92
N SER A 346 -20.91 -11.18 -13.82
CA SER A 346 -21.91 -12.08 -13.24
C SER A 346 -22.93 -11.40 -12.34
N GLN A 347 -22.90 -10.05 -12.24
CA GLN A 347 -23.72 -9.23 -11.36
C GLN A 347 -23.47 -9.49 -9.86
N SER A 348 -22.25 -9.89 -9.52
CA SER A 348 -21.77 -10.00 -8.14
C SER A 348 -20.61 -9.05 -7.91
N ARG A 349 -20.58 -8.42 -6.73
CA ARG A 349 -19.44 -7.57 -6.32
C ARG A 349 -18.15 -8.38 -6.12
N LYS A 350 -18.25 -9.71 -5.99
CA LYS A 350 -17.08 -10.60 -5.90
C LYS A 350 -16.44 -10.91 -7.25
N ASP A 351 -17.11 -10.56 -8.34
CA ASP A 351 -16.63 -10.83 -9.68
C ASP A 351 -15.76 -9.67 -10.17
N PRO A 352 -14.46 -9.89 -10.43
CA PRO A 352 -13.57 -8.83 -10.90
C PRO A 352 -14.01 -8.24 -12.25
N ASP A 353 -14.71 -8.99 -13.10
CA ASP A 353 -15.20 -8.50 -14.40
C ASP A 353 -16.33 -7.46 -14.25
N CYS A 354 -16.87 -7.27 -13.04
CA CYS A 354 -17.88 -6.28 -12.73
C CYS A 354 -17.32 -4.93 -12.25
N TRP A 355 -15.99 -4.77 -12.22
CA TRP A 355 -15.34 -3.56 -11.73
C TRP A 355 -14.50 -2.90 -12.82
N GLU A 356 -14.56 -1.57 -12.91
CA GLU A 356 -13.74 -0.77 -13.83
C GLU A 356 -12.99 0.33 -13.07
N SER A 357 -11.72 0.53 -13.41
CA SER A 357 -10.87 1.54 -12.75
C SER A 357 -11.29 2.97 -13.15
N VAL A 358 -11.20 3.89 -12.18
CA VAL A 358 -11.58 5.30 -12.31
C VAL A 358 -10.38 6.20 -12.01
N ASP A 359 -9.60 6.47 -13.04
CA ASP A 359 -8.41 7.33 -12.95
C ASP A 359 -8.74 8.68 -12.30
N GLY A 360 -7.90 9.10 -11.35
CA GLY A 360 -8.07 10.35 -10.61
C GLY A 360 -9.02 10.26 -9.39
N ARG A 361 -9.61 9.10 -9.11
CA ARG A 361 -10.33 8.82 -7.86
C ARG A 361 -9.56 7.84 -6.99
N PHE A 362 -9.35 8.22 -5.73
CA PHE A 362 -8.69 7.42 -4.71
C PHE A 362 -9.72 6.55 -3.95
N ILE A 363 -9.27 5.40 -3.46
CA ILE A 363 -10.02 4.41 -2.67
C ILE A 363 -10.38 4.97 -1.28
N SER A 364 -9.49 5.73 -0.65
CA SER A 364 -9.66 6.26 0.71
C SER A 364 -9.35 7.77 0.83
N ASN A 365 -9.43 8.33 2.04
CA ASN A 365 -9.16 9.76 2.26
C ASN A 365 -7.68 10.11 2.07
N MET A 366 -6.79 9.19 2.46
CA MET A 366 -5.36 9.31 2.24
C MET A 366 -4.75 7.92 2.13
N GLU A 367 -3.98 7.74 1.08
CA GLU A 367 -3.31 6.50 0.72
C GLU A 367 -1.82 6.75 0.63
N VAL A 368 -1.03 5.73 0.97
CA VAL A 368 0.41 5.74 0.81
C VAL A 368 0.81 4.52 0.01
N TYR A 369 1.49 4.74 -1.11
CA TYR A 369 2.03 3.67 -1.94
C TYR A 369 3.48 3.35 -1.56
N MET A 370 3.81 2.05 -1.52
CA MET A 370 5.15 1.55 -1.22
C MET A 370 5.49 0.32 -2.04
N GLU A 371 6.78 0.13 -2.30
CA GLU A 371 7.33 -1.08 -2.93
C GLU A 371 8.63 -1.50 -2.26
N PHE A 372 8.78 -2.80 -2.05
CA PHE A 372 9.98 -3.41 -1.52
C PHE A 372 10.24 -4.79 -2.13
N ASP A 373 11.48 -5.26 -2.04
CA ASP A 373 11.91 -6.56 -2.53
C ASP A 373 13.02 -7.16 -1.68
N ASP A 374 13.34 -8.44 -1.93
CA ASP A 374 14.26 -9.25 -1.14
C ASP A 374 15.64 -9.42 -1.79
N ARG A 375 15.99 -8.61 -2.79
CA ARG A 375 17.28 -8.74 -3.52
C ARG A 375 18.51 -8.68 -2.60
N TRP A 376 18.35 -8.05 -1.44
CA TRP A 376 19.38 -7.81 -0.45
C TRP A 376 19.29 -8.77 0.76
N ALA A 377 18.47 -9.82 0.68
CA ALA A 377 18.23 -10.77 1.78
C ALA A 377 19.50 -11.41 2.37
N HIS A 378 20.58 -11.53 1.60
CA HIS A 378 21.87 -12.03 2.10
C HIS A 378 22.42 -11.22 3.29
N ARG A 379 22.00 -9.96 3.48
CA ARG A 379 22.37 -9.11 4.62
C ARG A 379 21.81 -9.60 5.95
N GLY A 380 20.73 -10.38 5.93
CA GLY A 380 20.16 -11.03 7.12
C GLY A 380 21.06 -12.13 7.70
N ASN A 381 21.94 -12.72 6.89
CA ASN A 381 22.83 -13.79 7.35
C ASN A 381 24.03 -13.25 8.12
N MET A 382 24.42 -13.94 9.19
CA MET A 382 25.75 -13.76 9.77
C MET A 382 26.79 -14.59 9.00
N VAL A 383 28.01 -14.05 8.92
CA VAL A 383 29.16 -14.69 8.28
C VAL A 383 30.28 -14.83 9.30
N ASP A 384 30.76 -16.05 9.46
CA ASP A 384 31.79 -16.38 10.43
C ASP A 384 33.20 -15.94 9.97
N THR A 385 34.22 -16.17 10.80
CA THR A 385 35.61 -15.80 10.46
C THR A 385 36.24 -16.60 9.31
N ASN A 386 35.58 -17.65 8.84
CA ASN A 386 36.00 -18.48 7.72
C ASN A 386 35.22 -18.17 6.43
N ASN A 387 34.40 -17.12 6.43
CA ASN A 387 33.48 -16.78 5.34
C ASN A 387 32.41 -17.85 5.08
N GLU A 388 31.92 -18.50 6.14
CA GLU A 388 30.78 -19.40 6.06
C GLU A 388 29.53 -18.75 6.63
N TYR A 389 28.41 -18.99 5.94
CA TYR A 389 27.09 -18.57 6.42
C TYR A 389 26.68 -19.36 7.66
N GLU A 390 26.35 -18.63 8.73
CA GLU A 390 25.79 -19.23 9.94
C GLU A 390 24.31 -19.58 9.76
N GLN A 391 23.56 -18.71 9.07
CA GLN A 391 22.17 -18.89 8.60
C GLN A 391 22.13 -18.85 7.08
N THR A 392 21.14 -19.48 6.46
CA THR A 392 21.16 -19.78 5.02
C THR A 392 20.10 -19.02 4.23
N ALA A 393 19.63 -17.85 4.68
CA ALA A 393 18.68 -17.03 3.92
C ALA A 393 19.25 -16.61 2.54
N TYR A 394 18.38 -16.45 1.55
CA TYR A 394 18.79 -16.04 0.20
C TYR A 394 17.70 -15.24 -0.52
N PRO A 395 18.08 -14.40 -1.51
CA PRO A 395 17.10 -13.74 -2.37
C PRO A 395 16.26 -14.75 -3.16
N MET A 396 14.94 -14.59 -3.10
CA MET A 396 13.96 -15.25 -3.94
C MET A 396 13.62 -14.41 -5.17
N GLY A 397 13.83 -13.09 -5.14
CA GLY A 397 13.46 -12.23 -6.25
C GLY A 397 11.96 -11.90 -6.25
N LEU A 398 11.38 -11.72 -5.07
CA LEU A 398 9.98 -11.32 -4.90
C LEU A 398 9.88 -9.81 -4.80
N ARG A 399 8.92 -9.23 -5.54
CA ARG A 399 8.54 -7.82 -5.38
C ARG A 399 7.18 -7.73 -4.70
N VAL A 400 7.11 -6.92 -3.64
CA VAL A 400 5.89 -6.60 -2.93
C VAL A 400 5.52 -5.16 -3.22
N MET A 401 4.31 -4.96 -3.76
CA MET A 401 3.71 -3.66 -4.02
C MET A 401 2.52 -3.53 -3.08
N ALA A 402 2.50 -2.46 -2.27
CA ALA A 402 1.46 -2.27 -1.29
C ALA A 402 0.96 -0.83 -1.26
N GLU A 403 -0.32 -0.68 -0.96
CA GLU A 403 -0.96 0.60 -0.76
C GLU A 403 -1.76 0.53 0.54
N ALA A 404 -1.50 1.47 1.43
CA ALA A 404 -2.13 1.52 2.72
C ALA A 404 -3.12 2.68 2.78
N HIS A 405 -4.30 2.41 3.35
CA HIS A 405 -5.49 3.25 3.23
C HIS A 405 -5.93 3.73 4.61
N SER A 406 -6.17 5.04 4.74
CA SER A 406 -6.69 5.64 5.96
C SER A 406 -7.97 6.43 5.72
N TYR A 407 -8.89 6.35 6.69
CA TYR A 407 -10.26 6.85 6.57
C TYR A 407 -10.54 7.80 7.71
N GLY A 408 -10.93 9.04 7.39
CA GLY A 408 -11.28 10.07 8.38
C GLY A 408 -12.74 10.00 8.85
N VAL A 409 -13.45 8.93 8.51
CA VAL A 409 -14.89 8.80 8.66
C VAL A 409 -15.25 7.71 9.68
N SER A 410 -16.29 7.95 10.49
CA SER A 410 -16.56 7.16 11.71
C SER A 410 -16.73 5.64 11.56
N TYR A 411 -17.11 5.13 10.40
CA TYR A 411 -17.27 3.67 10.22
C TYR A 411 -15.96 2.93 9.91
N ALA A 412 -14.94 3.65 9.47
CA ALA A 412 -13.64 3.10 9.05
C ALA A 412 -12.46 3.79 9.75
N GLU A 413 -12.70 4.80 10.57
CA GLU A 413 -11.67 5.50 11.34
C GLU A 413 -10.95 4.58 12.35
N ASP A 414 -11.55 3.43 12.66
CA ASP A 414 -11.00 2.39 13.53
C ASP A 414 -10.29 1.26 12.76
N ILE A 415 -10.11 1.41 11.43
CA ILE A 415 -9.59 0.35 10.56
C ILE A 415 -8.49 0.90 9.66
N LEU A 416 -7.35 0.22 9.65
CA LEU A 416 -6.27 0.42 8.69
C LEU A 416 -6.32 -0.71 7.67
N PHE A 417 -6.48 -0.39 6.38
CA PHE A 417 -6.39 -1.39 5.31
C PHE A 417 -5.06 -1.30 4.61
N VAL A 418 -4.52 -2.44 4.18
CA VAL A 418 -3.34 -2.50 3.33
C VAL A 418 -3.60 -3.49 2.21
N THR A 419 -3.63 -2.98 0.98
CA THR A 419 -3.72 -3.80 -0.22
C THR A 419 -2.33 -4.21 -0.66
N VAL A 420 -2.15 -5.49 -1.00
CA VAL A 420 -0.83 -6.04 -1.33
C VAL A 420 -0.92 -6.89 -2.59
N LYS A 421 0.03 -6.69 -3.51
CA LYS A 421 0.35 -7.56 -4.64
C LYS A 421 1.77 -8.07 -4.50
N VAL A 422 1.94 -9.38 -4.65
CA VAL A 422 3.26 -10.03 -4.66
C VAL A 422 3.51 -10.57 -6.06
N ARG A 423 4.63 -10.16 -6.67
CA ARG A 423 5.07 -10.65 -7.97
C ARG A 423 6.38 -11.42 -7.84
N ASN A 424 6.46 -12.57 -8.50
CA ASN A 424 7.72 -13.26 -8.69
C ASN A 424 8.50 -12.65 -9.87
N GLU A 425 9.56 -11.91 -9.56
CA GLU A 425 10.48 -11.30 -10.53
C GLU A 425 11.86 -11.99 -10.54
N SER A 426 11.93 -13.24 -10.05
CA SER A 426 13.17 -14.00 -10.03
C SER A 426 13.76 -14.22 -11.43
N GLY A 427 12.94 -14.17 -12.48
CA GLY A 427 13.33 -14.25 -13.89
C GLY A 427 12.72 -13.14 -14.73
N ASP A 428 13.15 -13.03 -15.99
CA ASP A 428 12.52 -12.17 -17.00
C ASP A 428 11.03 -12.54 -17.08
N TRP A 429 10.17 -11.53 -16.94
CA TRP A 429 8.77 -11.74 -16.61
C TRP A 429 7.85 -10.98 -17.56
N CYS A 430 6.67 -11.54 -17.76
CA CYS A 430 5.51 -10.83 -18.24
C CYS A 430 4.40 -11.06 -17.22
N ALA A 431 3.84 -9.97 -16.70
CA ALA A 431 2.95 -10.00 -15.57
C ALA A 431 1.65 -10.71 -15.92
N GLU A 432 1.26 -11.65 -15.08
CA GLU A 432 -0.01 -12.35 -15.14
C GLU A 432 -0.73 -12.21 -13.80
N ASP A 433 -2.06 -12.05 -13.81
CA ASP A 433 -2.87 -12.07 -12.59
C ASP A 433 -2.93 -13.49 -11.99
N GLU A 434 -3.59 -13.64 -10.83
CA GLU A 434 -3.71 -14.93 -10.14
C GLU A 434 -4.32 -16.05 -11.01
N PHE A 435 -5.07 -15.72 -12.07
CA PHE A 435 -5.70 -16.66 -13.00
C PHE A 435 -4.83 -16.97 -14.23
N GLY A 436 -3.68 -16.32 -14.38
CA GLY A 436 -2.81 -16.45 -15.55
C GLY A 436 -3.20 -15.54 -16.72
N ASN A 437 -4.05 -14.52 -16.51
CA ASN A 437 -4.37 -13.55 -17.56
C ASN A 437 -3.32 -12.43 -17.59
N PRO A 438 -2.99 -11.87 -18.76
CA PRO A 438 -2.05 -10.76 -18.87
C PRO A 438 -2.46 -9.51 -18.06
N VAL A 439 -1.56 -8.99 -17.23
CA VAL A 439 -1.71 -7.67 -16.60
C VAL A 439 -1.23 -6.59 -17.57
N LEU A 440 -2.12 -5.64 -17.90
CA LEU A 440 -1.87 -4.64 -18.93
C LEU A 440 -1.40 -3.29 -18.34
N ASP A 441 -0.66 -2.53 -19.14
CA ASP A 441 -0.24 -1.15 -18.85
C ASP A 441 -1.27 -0.11 -19.35
N GLU A 442 -0.95 1.17 -19.19
CA GLU A 442 -1.78 2.31 -19.63
C GLU A 442 -2.03 2.35 -21.16
N TYR A 443 -1.26 1.59 -21.95
CA TYR A 443 -1.38 1.47 -23.41
C TYR A 443 -2.10 0.18 -23.83
N GLY A 444 -2.50 -0.67 -22.89
CA GLY A 444 -3.15 -1.95 -23.13
C GLY A 444 -2.18 -3.07 -23.57
N GLU A 445 -0.88 -2.90 -23.35
CA GLU A 445 0.14 -3.93 -23.61
C GLU A 445 0.47 -4.66 -22.31
N GLN A 446 0.85 -5.95 -22.39
CA GLN A 446 1.20 -6.71 -21.20
C GLN A 446 2.46 -6.13 -20.56
N LYS A 447 2.40 -5.85 -19.25
CA LYS A 447 3.57 -5.41 -18.49
C LYS A 447 4.61 -6.51 -18.50
N CYS A 448 5.78 -6.24 -19.07
CA CYS A 448 6.91 -7.15 -19.03
C CYS A 448 8.15 -6.42 -18.53
N GLY A 449 9.07 -7.17 -17.93
CA GLY A 449 10.31 -6.64 -17.39
C GLY A 449 11.40 -7.69 -17.36
N GLU A 450 12.60 -7.24 -17.03
CA GLU A 450 13.73 -8.13 -16.81
C GLU A 450 13.73 -8.69 -15.39
N GLY A 451 14.31 -9.88 -15.24
CA GLY A 451 14.51 -10.52 -13.96
C GLY A 451 15.35 -9.65 -13.04
N MET A 452 15.07 -9.74 -11.75
CA MET A 452 15.67 -8.91 -10.73
C MET A 452 17.20 -9.03 -10.75
N ILE A 453 17.87 -7.88 -10.84
CA ILE A 453 19.33 -7.79 -10.82
C ILE A 453 19.80 -7.86 -9.36
N MET A 454 20.63 -8.86 -9.08
CA MET A 454 21.22 -9.11 -7.77
C MET A 454 22.31 -8.06 -7.45
N PRO A 455 22.68 -7.88 -6.17
CA PRO A 455 23.68 -6.92 -5.73
C PRO A 455 25.05 -6.99 -6.42
N ASP A 456 25.45 -8.17 -6.91
CA ASP A 456 26.69 -8.42 -7.65
C ASP A 456 26.53 -8.22 -9.18
N GLY A 457 25.36 -7.78 -9.64
CA GLY A 457 25.05 -7.54 -11.06
C GLY A 457 24.62 -8.80 -11.83
N THR A 458 24.44 -9.94 -11.17
CA THR A 458 23.95 -11.18 -11.78
C THR A 458 22.41 -11.24 -11.80
N LYS A 459 21.84 -12.23 -12.48
CA LYS A 459 20.41 -12.59 -12.40
C LYS A 459 20.25 -14.00 -11.85
N LEU A 460 19.16 -14.25 -11.13
CA LEU A 460 18.85 -15.59 -10.66
C LEU A 460 18.59 -16.54 -11.84
N ASN A 461 19.27 -17.69 -11.85
CA ASN A 461 19.15 -18.73 -12.87
C ASN A 461 19.25 -18.19 -14.31
N HIS A 462 20.25 -17.34 -14.61
CA HIS A 462 20.42 -16.67 -15.91
C HIS A 462 19.19 -15.87 -16.37
N GLY A 463 18.41 -15.33 -15.44
CA GLY A 463 17.17 -14.63 -15.75
C GLY A 463 16.00 -15.54 -16.12
N LYS A 464 16.13 -16.87 -15.98
CA LYS A 464 14.96 -17.77 -16.02
C LYS A 464 14.15 -17.73 -14.74
N GLY A 465 14.78 -17.36 -13.62
CA GLY A 465 14.14 -17.40 -12.31
C GLY A 465 13.75 -18.80 -11.85
N PHE A 466 12.79 -18.86 -10.93
CA PHE A 466 12.26 -20.07 -10.33
C PHE A 466 10.74 -20.02 -10.28
N ASN A 467 10.09 -21.11 -10.66
CA ASN A 467 8.65 -21.29 -10.43
C ASN A 467 8.47 -21.91 -9.04
N TYR A 468 8.23 -21.07 -8.03
CA TYR A 468 8.13 -21.49 -6.65
C TYR A 468 6.92 -22.39 -6.43
N GLN A 469 7.09 -23.46 -5.64
CA GLN A 469 6.05 -24.38 -5.20
C GLN A 469 6.02 -24.42 -3.68
N GLY A 470 4.83 -24.58 -3.10
CA GLY A 470 4.66 -24.56 -1.65
C GLY A 470 4.94 -23.20 -1.02
N THR A 471 4.62 -22.11 -1.71
CA THR A 471 4.83 -20.75 -1.21
C THR A 471 3.84 -20.44 -0.09
N PHE A 472 4.31 -19.76 0.95
CA PHE A 472 3.48 -19.17 1.99
C PHE A 472 3.74 -17.67 2.07
N LEU A 473 2.69 -16.88 2.27
CA LEU A 473 2.77 -15.45 2.60
C LEU A 473 2.23 -15.24 4.01
N GLY A 474 2.74 -14.25 4.72
CA GLY A 474 2.35 -14.02 6.10
C GLY A 474 2.75 -12.68 6.66
N PHE A 475 2.51 -12.51 7.96
CA PHE A 475 2.98 -11.39 8.74
C PHE A 475 3.49 -11.87 10.11
N TYR A 476 4.57 -11.25 10.58
CA TYR A 476 5.02 -11.28 11.97
C TYR A 476 4.38 -10.10 12.71
N PHE A 477 3.76 -10.36 13.85
CA PHE A 477 3.26 -9.32 14.76
C PHE A 477 4.00 -9.37 16.09
N ASP A 478 4.61 -8.25 16.47
CA ASP A 478 4.98 -7.98 17.86
C ASP A 478 3.72 -7.45 18.55
N SER A 479 3.06 -8.32 19.31
CA SER A 479 1.65 -8.15 19.68
C SER A 479 1.48 -7.46 21.03
N ASP A 480 2.25 -6.38 21.22
CA ASP A 480 2.13 -5.52 22.39
C ASP A 480 0.92 -4.60 22.21
N VAL A 481 -0.01 -4.64 23.17
CA VAL A 481 -1.28 -3.90 23.05
C VAL A 481 -1.10 -2.44 23.44
N LEU A 482 -0.29 -2.18 24.47
CA LEU A 482 0.02 -0.83 24.88
C LEU A 482 1.52 -0.65 25.01
N THR A 483 2.09 0.19 24.15
CA THR A 483 3.53 0.53 24.20
C THR A 483 3.80 2.00 24.45
N GLY A 484 2.81 2.86 24.19
CA GLY A 484 3.00 4.29 24.17
C GLY A 484 1.72 5.07 23.85
N ASP A 485 1.91 6.34 23.52
CA ASP A 485 0.83 7.26 23.14
C ASP A 485 1.26 8.16 21.97
N ILE A 486 0.52 9.22 21.67
CA ILE A 486 0.85 10.19 20.61
C ILE A 486 2.23 10.84 20.76
N TYR A 487 2.88 10.76 21.92
CA TYR A 487 4.23 11.26 22.16
C TYR A 487 5.32 10.19 21.94
N GLY A 488 4.92 8.98 21.51
CA GLY A 488 5.78 7.84 21.24
C GLY A 488 5.82 6.83 22.38
N PHE A 489 6.86 6.01 22.39
CA PHE A 489 7.04 4.96 23.40
C PHE A 489 7.02 5.49 24.84
N SER A 490 6.31 4.78 25.72
CA SER A 490 6.22 5.10 27.15
C SER A 490 6.38 3.83 27.98
N SER A 491 7.53 3.68 28.65
CA SER A 491 7.77 2.54 29.56
C SER A 491 6.80 2.47 30.74
N GLY A 492 6.01 3.53 31.00
CA GLY A 492 4.99 3.55 32.05
C GLY A 492 3.63 3.04 31.57
N LEU A 493 3.43 2.94 30.25
CA LEU A 493 2.27 2.36 29.58
C LEU A 493 2.63 1.04 28.88
N HIS A 494 3.87 0.59 28.96
CA HIS A 494 4.31 -0.65 28.32
C HIS A 494 4.22 -1.81 29.31
N THR A 495 3.21 -2.66 29.12
CA THR A 495 2.95 -3.86 29.93
C THR A 495 2.64 -5.01 28.98
N ASN A 496 3.68 -5.63 28.44
CA ASN A 496 3.58 -6.69 27.45
C ASN A 496 3.54 -8.09 28.08
N ASP A 497 4.07 -8.26 29.31
CA ASP A 497 4.10 -9.55 29.99
C ASP A 497 2.69 -10.09 30.32
N ASP A 498 1.68 -9.23 30.38
CA ASP A 498 0.26 -9.47 30.69
C ASP A 498 -0.69 -9.24 29.50
N ASP A 499 -0.21 -9.32 28.26
CA ASP A 499 -1.07 -9.35 27.08
C ASP A 499 -1.69 -10.74 26.85
N PHE A 500 -2.68 -10.83 25.96
CA PHE A 500 -3.32 -12.08 25.59
C PHE A 500 -3.89 -12.01 24.18
N MET A 501 -4.23 -13.17 23.64
CA MET A 501 -4.74 -13.30 22.28
C MET A 501 -5.93 -14.25 22.18
N LYS A 502 -6.75 -14.03 21.15
CA LYS A 502 -7.88 -14.89 20.79
C LYS A 502 -7.97 -15.00 19.28
N TYR A 503 -8.38 -16.15 18.79
CA TYR A 503 -8.82 -16.29 17.41
C TYR A 503 -10.34 -16.26 17.34
N TYR A 504 -10.89 -15.48 16.40
CA TYR A 504 -12.31 -15.41 16.14
C TYR A 504 -12.60 -15.58 14.65
N TRP A 505 -13.61 -16.39 14.34
CA TRP A 505 -14.12 -16.52 12.99
C TRP A 505 -15.65 -16.59 12.99
N GLU A 506 -16.25 -16.08 11.92
CA GLU A 506 -17.71 -16.08 11.74
C GLU A 506 -18.05 -16.13 10.24
N ILE A 507 -19.08 -16.88 9.88
CA ILE A 507 -19.74 -16.76 8.58
C ILE A 507 -21.06 -16.04 8.80
N PHE A 508 -21.29 -14.96 8.06
CA PHE A 508 -22.55 -14.22 8.07
C PHE A 508 -23.02 -13.94 6.64
N GLU A 509 -24.29 -13.59 6.47
CA GLU A 509 -24.86 -13.21 5.17
C GLU A 509 -25.38 -11.78 5.21
N ARG A 510 -25.08 -11.00 4.17
CA ARG A 510 -25.60 -9.65 3.96
C ARG A 510 -25.94 -9.50 2.48
N ASN A 511 -27.13 -9.01 2.16
CA ASN A 511 -27.60 -8.84 0.78
C ASN A 511 -27.48 -10.10 -0.11
N ASN A 512 -27.75 -11.29 0.46
CA ASN A 512 -27.59 -12.61 -0.16
C ASN A 512 -26.15 -12.99 -0.53
N GLU A 513 -25.15 -12.28 0.00
CA GLU A 513 -23.74 -12.65 -0.14
C GLU A 513 -23.23 -13.23 1.18
N ARG A 514 -22.63 -14.42 1.12
CA ARG A 514 -21.93 -15.06 2.23
C ARG A 514 -20.59 -14.36 2.46
N MET A 515 -20.33 -13.94 3.69
CA MET A 515 -19.10 -13.29 4.14
C MET A 515 -18.41 -14.14 5.21
N LEU A 516 -17.09 -14.05 5.29
CA LEU A 516 -16.26 -14.77 6.26
C LEU A 516 -15.39 -13.75 6.99
N ILE A 517 -15.40 -13.81 8.31
CA ILE A 517 -14.44 -13.14 9.18
C ILE A 517 -13.53 -14.22 9.74
N SER A 518 -12.24 -13.90 9.79
CA SER A 518 -11.20 -14.70 10.42
C SER A 518 -10.16 -13.69 10.91
N MET A 519 -10.10 -13.49 12.22
CA MET A 519 -9.27 -12.46 12.83
C MET A 519 -8.51 -12.97 14.05
N ALA A 520 -7.26 -12.55 14.16
CA ALA A 520 -6.44 -12.71 15.36
C ALA A 520 -6.59 -11.45 16.21
N MET A 521 -7.19 -11.60 17.39
CA MET A 521 -7.40 -10.53 18.38
C MET A 521 -6.29 -10.54 19.41
N VAL A 522 -5.87 -9.35 19.82
CA VAL A 522 -4.85 -9.13 20.86
C VAL A 522 -5.36 -8.04 21.81
N GLY A 523 -5.08 -8.19 23.10
CA GLY A 523 -5.50 -7.24 24.13
C GLY A 523 -4.87 -7.54 25.49
N ASP A 524 -4.90 -6.56 26.37
CA ASP A 524 -4.40 -6.69 27.74
C ASP A 524 -5.28 -7.67 28.53
N PHE A 525 -4.64 -8.59 29.26
CA PHE A 525 -5.34 -9.67 29.94
C PHE A 525 -6.22 -9.16 31.09
N ASP A 526 -5.73 -8.23 31.91
CA ASP A 526 -6.45 -7.72 33.09
C ASP A 526 -7.03 -6.30 32.90
N GLY A 527 -6.72 -5.66 31.77
CA GLY A 527 -7.09 -4.31 31.38
C GLY A 527 -6.27 -3.22 32.08
N ILE A 528 -5.10 -3.53 32.65
CA ILE A 528 -4.30 -2.64 33.49
C ILE A 528 -2.89 -2.46 32.93
N SER A 529 -2.76 -1.52 32.01
CA SER A 529 -1.45 -1.08 31.56
C SER A 529 -0.96 0.18 32.30
N GLY A 530 -0.14 -0.03 33.32
CA GLY A 530 0.44 1.04 34.12
C GLY A 530 -0.59 1.94 34.81
N GLN A 531 -0.78 3.17 34.33
CA GLN A 531 -1.84 4.08 34.80
C GLN A 531 -3.11 4.08 33.94
N ALA A 532 -3.04 3.58 32.70
CA ALA A 532 -4.19 3.46 31.83
C ALA A 532 -5.07 2.28 32.26
N ARG A 533 -6.39 2.39 32.03
CA ARG A 533 -7.37 1.35 32.36
C ARG A 533 -8.26 1.10 31.15
N GLY A 534 -8.24 -0.11 30.62
CA GLY A 534 -8.91 -0.47 29.37
C GLY A 534 -9.81 -1.69 29.47
N TYR A 535 -10.03 -2.35 28.32
CA TYR A 535 -10.73 -3.63 28.24
C TYR A 535 -9.88 -4.77 28.83
N ALA A 536 -10.52 -5.73 29.49
CA ALA A 536 -9.86 -6.87 30.13
C ALA A 536 -10.25 -8.17 29.42
N MET A 537 -9.29 -8.86 28.80
CA MET A 537 -9.56 -10.09 28.05
C MET A 537 -9.82 -11.33 28.92
N SER A 538 -9.44 -11.28 30.20
CA SER A 538 -9.66 -12.33 31.21
C SER A 538 -11.14 -12.70 31.44
N GLY A 539 -12.07 -11.86 30.98
CA GLY A 539 -13.50 -12.02 31.23
C GLY A 539 -13.98 -11.40 32.54
N GLU A 540 -13.08 -10.78 33.31
CA GLU A 540 -13.43 -9.94 34.44
C GLU A 540 -13.96 -8.56 33.96
N PRO A 541 -14.70 -7.81 34.81
CA PRO A 541 -15.18 -6.48 34.43
C PRO A 541 -14.03 -5.53 34.07
N SER A 542 -14.10 -4.92 32.89
CA SER A 542 -13.09 -3.99 32.40
C SER A 542 -12.88 -2.82 33.38
N PRO A 543 -11.63 -2.52 33.79
CA PRO A 543 -11.35 -1.48 34.77
C PRO A 543 -11.50 -0.06 34.24
N GLY A 544 -11.54 0.15 32.92
CA GLY A 544 -11.73 1.46 32.30
C GLY A 544 -12.01 1.38 30.79
N THR A 545 -11.89 2.51 30.10
CA THR A 545 -12.13 2.65 28.65
C THR A 545 -11.04 3.49 27.98
N ASP A 546 -9.86 3.63 28.60
CA ASP A 546 -8.77 4.43 28.04
C ASP A 546 -8.25 3.80 26.74
N PHE A 547 -8.13 2.48 26.72
CA PHE A 547 -7.64 1.69 25.58
C PHE A 547 -8.54 0.46 25.34
N GLY A 548 -8.52 -0.07 24.12
CA GLY A 548 -9.33 -1.21 23.69
C GLY A 548 -8.53 -2.44 23.27
N LEU A 549 -9.01 -3.10 22.23
CA LEU A 549 -8.46 -4.28 21.58
C LEU A 549 -8.01 -3.95 20.16
N VAL A 550 -7.12 -4.78 19.63
CA VAL A 550 -6.68 -4.74 18.24
C VAL A 550 -6.79 -6.13 17.64
N ALA A 551 -7.13 -6.21 16.35
CA ALA A 551 -7.15 -7.46 15.61
C ALA A 551 -6.59 -7.28 14.20
N THR A 552 -6.08 -8.37 13.65
CA THR A 552 -5.63 -8.44 12.26
C THR A 552 -6.48 -9.44 11.51
N GLN A 553 -6.93 -9.08 10.31
CA GLN A 553 -7.76 -9.94 9.46
C GLN A 553 -7.20 -9.97 8.04
N LEU A 554 -7.05 -11.18 7.49
CA LEU A 554 -6.70 -11.36 6.08
C LEU A 554 -7.96 -11.18 5.21
N LEU A 555 -7.88 -10.27 4.24
CA LEU A 555 -8.99 -9.88 3.39
C LEU A 555 -8.87 -10.47 1.99
N ASP A 556 -7.70 -10.39 1.37
CA ASP A 556 -7.40 -11.00 0.08
C ASP A 556 -6.27 -12.02 0.25
N SER A 557 -6.29 -13.08 -0.54
CA SER A 557 -5.32 -14.17 -0.41
C SER A 557 -5.13 -14.86 -1.75
N PRO A 558 -3.93 -15.41 -2.03
CA PRO A 558 -3.73 -16.31 -3.14
C PRO A 558 -4.67 -17.50 -3.09
N ARG A 559 -4.80 -18.18 -4.23
CA ARG A 559 -5.60 -19.39 -4.36
C ARG A 559 -4.76 -20.63 -4.08
N ALA A 560 -5.37 -21.60 -3.42
CA ALA A 560 -4.73 -22.87 -3.12
C ALA A 560 -4.34 -23.59 -4.42
N THR A 561 -3.11 -24.10 -4.51
CA THR A 561 -2.70 -25.02 -5.59
C THR A 561 -2.85 -26.48 -5.17
N ASP A 562 -2.72 -26.74 -3.87
CA ASP A 562 -2.91 -28.03 -3.24
C ASP A 562 -4.15 -28.02 -2.31
N PRO A 563 -4.77 -29.19 -2.06
CA PRO A 563 -5.84 -29.29 -1.07
C PRO A 563 -5.31 -29.05 0.36
N VAL A 564 -6.06 -28.29 1.16
CA VAL A 564 -5.74 -27.98 2.57
C VAL A 564 -6.81 -28.56 3.50
N ASP A 565 -6.36 -29.24 4.56
CA ASP A 565 -7.18 -29.80 5.64
C ASP A 565 -6.72 -29.12 6.94
N LEU A 566 -7.50 -28.14 7.41
CA LEU A 566 -7.13 -27.20 8.47
C LEU A 566 -7.24 -27.83 9.87
N ASP A 567 -8.07 -28.84 10.06
CA ASP A 567 -8.28 -29.50 11.35
C ASP A 567 -7.75 -30.94 11.41
N GLN A 568 -7.15 -31.41 10.31
CA GLN A 568 -6.63 -32.76 10.13
C GLN A 568 -7.68 -33.86 10.38
N ASP A 569 -8.97 -33.60 10.13
CA ASP A 569 -10.01 -34.62 10.26
C ASP A 569 -10.01 -35.64 9.09
N GLY A 570 -9.17 -35.40 8.07
CA GLY A 570 -9.05 -36.17 6.84
C GLY A 570 -9.96 -35.70 5.72
N THR A 571 -10.65 -34.57 5.90
CA THR A 571 -11.50 -33.90 4.92
C THR A 571 -10.81 -32.62 4.44
N VAL A 572 -10.82 -32.40 3.13
CA VAL A 572 -10.31 -31.15 2.56
C VAL A 572 -11.28 -30.02 2.86
N ASP A 573 -10.77 -28.96 3.49
CA ASP A 573 -11.50 -27.72 3.79
C ASP A 573 -11.41 -26.72 2.65
N ILE A 574 -10.24 -26.60 2.03
CA ILE A 574 -9.95 -25.68 0.93
C ILE A 574 -9.47 -26.48 -0.28
N PHE A 575 -10.21 -26.40 -1.37
CA PHE A 575 -9.86 -27.09 -2.62
C PHE A 575 -8.96 -26.23 -3.51
N PRO A 576 -8.13 -26.85 -4.37
CA PRO A 576 -7.37 -26.11 -5.37
C PRO A 576 -8.23 -25.13 -6.19
N GLY A 577 -7.78 -23.89 -6.29
CA GLY A 577 -8.47 -22.77 -6.94
C GLY A 577 -9.36 -21.93 -6.03
N GLU A 578 -9.59 -22.33 -4.79
CA GLU A 578 -10.30 -21.53 -3.79
C GLU A 578 -9.34 -20.55 -3.07
N PRO A 579 -9.79 -19.34 -2.68
CA PRO A 579 -8.96 -18.41 -1.91
C PRO A 579 -8.57 -19.04 -0.56
N LEU A 580 -7.28 -18.98 -0.23
CA LEU A 580 -6.73 -19.62 0.97
C LEU A 580 -7.22 -18.99 2.28
N LYS A 581 -7.41 -17.66 2.30
CA LYS A 581 -7.59 -16.89 3.54
C LYS A 581 -6.50 -17.24 4.55
N MET A 582 -6.75 -17.08 5.85
CA MET A 582 -5.78 -17.48 6.87
C MET A 582 -5.82 -18.99 7.03
N THR A 583 -4.72 -19.66 6.69
CA THR A 583 -4.57 -21.12 6.85
C THR A 583 -3.88 -21.47 8.15
N ASP A 584 -3.05 -20.57 8.67
CA ASP A 584 -2.20 -20.84 9.82
C ASP A 584 -2.15 -19.62 10.75
N TRP A 585 -2.19 -19.90 12.04
CA TRP A 585 -2.07 -18.92 13.10
C TRP A 585 -1.40 -19.52 14.34
N HIS A 586 -0.20 -19.02 14.63
CA HIS A 586 0.62 -19.50 15.72
C HIS A 586 1.14 -18.36 16.58
N TRP A 587 1.20 -18.66 17.86
CA TRP A 587 1.79 -17.82 18.88
C TRP A 587 3.11 -18.39 19.37
N PHE A 588 3.96 -17.50 19.87
CA PHE A 588 5.07 -17.88 20.72
C PHE A 588 5.44 -16.71 21.63
N ASP A 589 6.02 -17.02 22.79
CA ASP A 589 6.58 -16.01 23.69
C ASP A 589 7.75 -15.30 22.99
N TRP A 590 7.80 -13.98 23.09
CA TRP A 590 8.85 -13.14 22.51
C TRP A 590 10.28 -13.63 22.83
N TYR A 591 10.52 -14.15 24.04
CA TYR A 591 11.81 -14.67 24.46
C TYR A 591 12.18 -16.01 23.80
N SER A 592 11.20 -16.71 23.25
CA SER A 592 11.37 -17.96 22.50
C SER A 592 11.10 -17.82 21.00
N ARG A 593 10.98 -16.61 20.47
CA ARG A 593 10.70 -16.35 19.05
C ARG A 593 11.61 -17.11 18.06
N PRO A 594 11.15 -17.39 16.83
CA PRO A 594 11.95 -18.09 15.82
C PRO A 594 13.33 -17.45 15.66
N GLY A 595 14.38 -18.27 15.56
CA GLY A 595 15.76 -17.78 15.43
C GLY A 595 16.54 -17.65 16.75
N VAL A 596 15.92 -17.77 17.93
CA VAL A 596 16.68 -17.83 19.18
C VAL A 596 17.35 -19.20 19.36
N VAL A 597 18.59 -19.21 19.86
CA VAL A 597 19.33 -20.47 20.14
C VAL A 597 18.96 -21.09 21.50
N ASN A 598 18.52 -20.25 22.44
CA ASN A 598 18.04 -20.61 23.77
C ASN A 598 17.03 -19.54 24.18
N MET A 599 16.05 -19.91 25.01
CA MET A 599 15.06 -18.97 25.54
C MET A 599 15.76 -17.78 26.23
N GLU A 600 15.39 -16.57 25.78
CA GLU A 600 15.91 -15.29 26.26
C GLU A 600 15.13 -14.83 27.52
N SER A 601 15.39 -13.60 27.96
CA SER A 601 14.72 -12.97 29.11
C SER A 601 15.01 -11.46 29.12
N ASN A 602 14.29 -10.70 29.93
CA ASN A 602 14.56 -9.30 30.27
C ASN A 602 15.98 -9.02 30.82
N THR A 603 16.74 -10.05 31.21
CA THR A 603 18.12 -9.91 31.73
C THR A 603 19.19 -10.40 30.76
N SER A 604 18.80 -10.80 29.55
CA SER A 604 19.72 -11.32 28.55
C SER A 604 20.72 -10.26 28.13
N SER A 605 21.98 -10.66 27.99
CA SER A 605 23.05 -9.74 27.57
C SER A 605 23.12 -9.56 26.05
N CYS A 606 22.39 -10.38 25.30
CA CYS A 606 22.32 -10.42 23.84
C CYS A 606 20.91 -10.88 23.46
N TYR A 607 20.39 -10.37 22.35
CA TYR A 607 19.14 -10.81 21.73
C TYR A 607 19.43 -11.26 20.30
N ALA A 608 18.85 -12.38 19.86
CA ALA A 608 18.98 -12.85 18.48
C ALA A 608 18.61 -11.73 17.50
N GLY A 609 19.42 -11.58 16.45
CA GLY A 609 19.31 -10.53 15.44
C GLY A 609 19.98 -9.19 15.79
N ALA A 610 20.51 -9.03 17.01
CA ALA A 610 21.40 -7.93 17.35
C ALA A 610 22.86 -8.23 16.91
N LEU A 611 23.63 -7.16 16.65
CA LEU A 611 24.99 -7.28 16.13
C LEU A 611 25.90 -8.12 17.05
N GLY A 612 26.41 -9.24 16.52
CA GLY A 612 27.31 -10.14 17.25
C GLY A 612 26.61 -11.09 18.23
N CYS A 613 25.28 -11.17 18.21
CA CYS A 613 24.51 -12.13 19.00
C CYS A 613 24.25 -13.43 18.23
N PRO A 614 24.34 -14.61 18.88
CA PRO A 614 24.04 -15.88 18.23
C PRO A 614 22.59 -15.98 17.75
N GLN A 615 22.38 -16.70 16.64
CA GLN A 615 21.07 -16.97 16.05
C GLN A 615 21.02 -18.43 15.57
N ALA A 616 19.84 -19.05 15.62
CA ALA A 616 19.64 -20.42 15.16
C ALA A 616 20.00 -20.54 13.68
N ARG A 617 20.76 -21.59 13.34
CA ARG A 617 21.15 -21.87 11.94
C ARG A 617 19.94 -22.13 11.06
N ASN A 618 18.96 -22.86 11.58
CA ASN A 618 17.74 -23.25 10.88
C ASN A 618 16.60 -22.25 11.14
N LYS A 619 16.91 -20.95 11.26
CA LYS A 619 15.90 -19.90 11.49
C LYS A 619 14.80 -20.02 10.43
N GLU A 620 15.21 -20.14 9.17
CA GLU A 620 14.33 -20.16 8.01
C GLU A 620 13.43 -21.40 7.99
N GLU A 621 13.97 -22.58 8.32
CA GLU A 621 13.17 -23.81 8.48
C GLU A 621 12.16 -23.68 9.63
N ILE A 622 12.56 -23.15 10.79
CA ILE A 622 11.65 -22.95 11.93
C ILE A 622 10.50 -22.03 11.54
N MET A 623 10.81 -20.89 10.91
CA MET A 623 9.79 -19.94 10.46
C MET A 623 8.85 -20.56 9.43
N TYR A 624 9.39 -21.28 8.44
CA TYR A 624 8.57 -21.93 7.42
C TYR A 624 7.66 -22.98 8.04
N LYS A 625 8.15 -23.77 8.99
CA LYS A 625 7.34 -24.77 9.72
C LYS A 625 6.17 -24.13 10.45
N ILE A 626 6.39 -23.00 11.11
CA ILE A 626 5.32 -22.24 11.78
C ILE A 626 4.34 -21.69 10.74
N MET A 627 4.84 -21.11 9.64
CA MET A 627 3.97 -20.56 8.60
C MET A 627 3.09 -21.61 7.90
N ALA A 628 3.57 -22.86 7.82
CA ALA A 628 2.93 -23.94 7.09
C ALA A 628 2.21 -24.98 7.97
N GLY A 629 2.25 -24.82 9.30
CA GLY A 629 1.79 -25.84 10.23
C GLY A 629 2.57 -27.17 10.11
N ASP A 630 3.82 -27.12 9.67
CA ASP A 630 4.62 -28.34 9.47
C ASP A 630 5.24 -28.81 10.80
N THR A 631 4.61 -29.84 11.37
CA THR A 631 5.03 -30.49 12.61
C THR A 631 5.99 -31.66 12.39
N THR A 632 6.56 -31.78 11.19
CA THR A 632 7.47 -32.87 10.84
C THR A 632 8.83 -32.70 11.49
N ASN A 633 9.27 -33.73 12.24
CA ASN A 633 10.59 -33.81 12.87
C ASN A 633 10.91 -32.60 13.78
N LEU A 634 9.92 -32.07 14.50
CA LEU A 634 10.15 -31.00 15.48
C LEU A 634 11.13 -31.47 16.57
N ASN A 635 12.03 -30.57 16.96
CA ASN A 635 12.82 -30.75 18.16
C ASN A 635 11.98 -30.47 19.43
N ASP A 636 12.46 -30.91 20.61
CA ASP A 636 11.74 -30.74 21.88
C ASP A 636 11.41 -29.26 22.19
N ASN A 637 12.28 -28.32 21.81
CA ASN A 637 12.05 -26.88 21.99
C ASN A 637 11.08 -26.32 20.95
N GLU A 638 11.21 -26.68 19.67
CA GLU A 638 10.29 -26.25 18.60
C GLU A 638 8.86 -26.68 18.92
N HIS A 639 8.68 -27.93 19.37
CA HIS A 639 7.39 -28.43 19.84
C HIS A 639 6.87 -27.61 21.02
N ALA A 640 7.70 -27.38 22.04
CA ALA A 640 7.27 -26.69 23.26
C ALA A 640 7.07 -25.17 23.11
N TRP A 641 7.69 -24.53 22.12
CA TRP A 641 7.72 -23.07 22.01
C TRP A 641 6.77 -22.50 20.95
N HIS A 642 6.32 -23.31 19.98
CA HIS A 642 5.66 -22.79 18.78
C HIS A 642 4.34 -23.50 18.41
N PHE A 643 4.02 -24.64 19.04
CA PHE A 643 2.85 -25.44 18.68
C PHE A 643 2.12 -25.89 19.95
N HIS A 644 0.94 -25.31 20.21
CA HIS A 644 0.29 -25.44 21.51
C HIS A 644 -0.96 -26.33 21.50
N THR A 645 -0.86 -27.47 22.18
CA THR A 645 -1.98 -28.43 22.33
C THR A 645 -2.99 -27.99 23.39
N LYS A 646 -4.18 -28.56 23.35
CA LYS A 646 -5.24 -28.29 24.35
C LYS A 646 -4.86 -28.69 25.77
N ASN A 647 -3.95 -29.65 25.94
CA ASN A 647 -3.52 -30.15 27.24
C ASN A 647 -1.98 -30.16 27.32
N PRO A 648 -1.34 -29.00 27.60
CA PRO A 648 0.12 -28.87 27.63
C PRO A 648 0.81 -29.82 28.62
N GLY A 649 0.12 -30.26 29.68
CA GLY A 649 0.66 -31.20 30.66
C GLY A 649 0.87 -32.62 30.13
N THR A 650 0.15 -33.05 29.09
CA THR A 650 0.32 -34.35 28.43
C THR A 650 0.92 -34.24 27.04
N ASP A 651 0.66 -33.12 26.38
CA ASP A 651 1.23 -32.69 25.10
C ASP A 651 1.25 -33.79 24.03
N LEU A 652 0.09 -34.45 23.87
CA LEU A 652 -0.05 -35.56 22.95
C LEU A 652 -0.14 -35.00 21.53
N GLY A 653 0.76 -35.41 20.63
CA GLY A 653 0.70 -35.01 19.22
C GLY A 653 -0.61 -35.37 18.50
N SER A 654 -1.39 -36.33 19.03
CA SER A 654 -2.75 -36.62 18.51
C SER A 654 -3.80 -35.55 18.82
N GLU A 655 -3.48 -34.60 19.70
CA GLU A 655 -4.33 -33.47 20.09
C GLU A 655 -3.84 -32.14 19.50
N LEU A 656 -2.72 -32.16 18.77
CA LEU A 656 -2.15 -30.98 18.13
C LEU A 656 -2.93 -30.66 16.86
N ASN A 657 -3.54 -29.48 16.81
CA ASN A 657 -3.91 -28.88 15.55
C ASN A 657 -2.66 -28.15 15.02
N PRO A 658 -2.11 -28.56 13.87
CA PRO A 658 -0.88 -27.97 13.34
C PRO A 658 -1.04 -26.53 12.84
N HIS A 659 -2.28 -26.08 12.58
CA HIS A 659 -2.61 -24.83 11.89
C HIS A 659 -3.09 -23.76 12.88
N PHE A 660 -3.59 -24.16 14.05
CA PHE A 660 -4.17 -23.26 15.04
C PHE A 660 -3.86 -23.70 16.48
N ASP A 661 -3.28 -22.79 17.26
CA ASP A 661 -3.03 -23.03 18.69
C ASP A 661 -4.31 -23.10 19.52
N SER A 662 -4.32 -23.95 20.56
CA SER A 662 -5.45 -24.07 21.47
C SER A 662 -5.48 -22.95 22.52
N LEU A 663 -6.50 -22.09 22.45
CA LEU A 663 -6.73 -21.04 23.45
C LEU A 663 -6.88 -21.59 24.88
N GLU A 664 -7.55 -22.74 25.06
CA GLU A 664 -7.65 -23.36 26.39
C GLU A 664 -6.30 -23.85 26.90
N GLY A 665 -5.45 -24.39 26.02
CA GLY A 665 -4.10 -24.84 26.34
C GLY A 665 -3.20 -23.69 26.77
N LEU A 666 -3.28 -22.54 26.11
CA LEU A 666 -2.46 -21.35 26.42
C LEU A 666 -2.60 -20.88 27.88
N TYR A 667 -3.77 -21.03 28.51
CA TYR A 667 -3.96 -20.70 29.93
C TYR A 667 -3.15 -21.59 30.90
N GLU A 668 -2.76 -22.79 30.45
CA GLU A 668 -1.98 -23.75 31.25
C GLU A 668 -0.48 -23.68 30.93
N GLU A 669 -0.08 -22.88 29.94
CA GLU A 669 1.32 -22.75 29.53
C GLU A 669 2.18 -22.07 30.60
N THR A 670 3.44 -22.47 30.65
CA THR A 670 4.38 -21.91 31.65
C THR A 670 4.62 -20.42 31.44
N ALA A 671 4.56 -19.94 30.20
CA ALA A 671 4.62 -18.52 29.87
C ALA A 671 3.43 -17.76 30.45
N PHE A 672 2.21 -18.29 30.31
CA PHE A 672 0.99 -17.68 30.86
C PHE A 672 0.98 -17.62 32.38
N LEU A 673 1.42 -18.69 33.04
CA LEU A 673 1.35 -18.85 34.49
C LEU A 673 2.40 -18.04 35.27
N ARG A 674 3.24 -17.23 34.59
CA ARG A 674 4.15 -16.29 35.26
C ARG A 674 3.36 -15.16 35.92
N GLU A 675 4.02 -14.35 36.76
CA GLU A 675 3.38 -13.21 37.42
C GLU A 675 3.91 -11.91 36.81
N PRO A 676 3.02 -11.01 36.33
CA PRO A 676 1.56 -11.15 36.23
C PRO A 676 1.13 -12.23 35.20
N PRO A 677 -0.08 -12.81 35.33
CA PRO A 677 -0.58 -13.78 34.37
C PRO A 677 -0.89 -13.13 33.02
N GLY A 678 -0.44 -13.78 31.94
CA GLY A 678 -0.57 -13.30 30.57
C GLY A 678 0.67 -13.67 29.74
N LEU A 679 0.75 -13.13 28.53
CA LEU A 679 1.67 -13.56 27.49
C LEU A 679 2.33 -12.35 26.81
N ASP A 680 3.65 -12.38 26.66
CA ASP A 680 4.40 -11.45 25.81
C ASP A 680 4.34 -11.97 24.36
N CYS A 681 3.32 -11.52 23.64
CA CYS A 681 2.85 -12.20 22.45
C CYS A 681 3.61 -11.84 21.19
N SER A 682 4.13 -12.86 20.50
CA SER A 682 4.49 -12.75 19.10
C SER A 682 3.69 -13.72 18.27
N ILE A 683 3.23 -13.29 17.09
CA ILE A 683 2.25 -14.02 16.29
C ILE A 683 2.73 -14.14 14.85
N PHE A 684 2.59 -15.33 14.29
CA PHE A 684 2.62 -15.55 12.85
C PHE A 684 1.20 -15.76 12.35
N MET A 685 0.83 -14.99 11.33
CA MET A 685 -0.35 -15.24 10.51
C MET A 685 0.13 -15.56 9.11
N SER A 686 -0.38 -16.64 8.50
CA SER A 686 0.00 -17.00 7.13
C SER A 686 -1.13 -17.59 6.30
N CYS A 687 -0.91 -17.57 4.98
CA CYS A 687 -1.69 -18.31 4.00
C CYS A 687 -0.78 -19.13 3.08
N GLY A 688 -1.16 -20.38 2.84
CA GLY A 688 -0.53 -21.28 1.88
C GLY A 688 -1.06 -22.70 2.00
N PRO A 689 -0.51 -23.65 1.23
CA PRO A 689 0.47 -23.46 0.17
C PRO A 689 -0.15 -22.97 -1.14
N PHE A 690 0.64 -22.25 -1.93
CA PHE A 690 0.34 -21.98 -3.35
C PHE A 690 1.61 -21.94 -4.21
N ASP A 691 1.46 -22.16 -5.52
CA ASP A 691 2.56 -22.01 -6.48
C ASP A 691 2.64 -20.57 -6.99
N LEU A 692 3.86 -20.05 -7.14
CA LEU A 692 4.13 -18.71 -7.64
C LEU A 692 5.11 -18.75 -8.82
N PRO A 693 4.63 -19.01 -10.04
CA PRO A 693 5.43 -18.98 -11.26
C PRO A 693 6.05 -17.60 -11.53
N VAL A 694 7.14 -17.56 -12.31
CA VAL A 694 7.76 -16.29 -12.73
C VAL A 694 6.75 -15.41 -13.46
N GLY A 695 6.67 -14.14 -13.07
CA GLY A 695 5.73 -13.15 -13.61
C GLY A 695 4.31 -13.19 -13.02
N ARG A 696 3.96 -14.22 -12.24
CA ARG A 696 2.66 -14.28 -11.58
C ARG A 696 2.55 -13.22 -10.48
N GLU A 697 1.43 -12.50 -10.47
CA GLU A 697 1.02 -11.57 -9.42
C GLU A 697 -0.14 -12.18 -8.63
N VAL A 698 -0.02 -12.22 -7.30
CA VAL A 698 -1.07 -12.70 -6.39
C VAL A 698 -1.44 -11.63 -5.36
N PRO A 699 -2.72 -11.55 -4.94
CA PRO A 699 -3.14 -10.60 -3.92
C PRO A 699 -2.90 -11.17 -2.51
N PHE A 700 -2.60 -10.29 -1.54
CA PHE A 700 -2.42 -10.67 -0.12
C PHE A 700 -2.77 -9.51 0.84
N SER A 701 -3.95 -8.93 0.64
CA SER A 701 -4.40 -7.74 1.36
C SER A 701 -4.93 -8.08 2.76
N PHE A 702 -4.71 -7.20 3.73
CA PHE A 702 -5.16 -7.38 5.12
C PHE A 702 -5.64 -6.07 5.74
N CYS A 703 -6.24 -6.14 6.91
CA CYS A 703 -6.52 -4.96 7.73
C CYS A 703 -6.14 -5.16 9.19
N ILE A 704 -5.87 -4.04 9.85
CA ILE A 704 -5.72 -3.91 11.30
C ILE A 704 -6.95 -3.17 11.80
N ILE A 705 -7.67 -3.78 12.73
CA ILE A 705 -8.97 -3.36 13.21
C ILE A 705 -8.83 -3.06 14.69
N PHE A 706 -9.34 -1.93 15.13
CA PHE A 706 -9.38 -1.55 16.53
C PHE A 706 -10.81 -1.55 17.04
N GLY A 707 -10.99 -1.74 18.34
CA GLY A 707 -12.31 -1.70 18.95
C GLY A 707 -12.23 -1.51 20.45
N GLN A 708 -13.19 -0.80 21.04
CA GLN A 708 -13.20 -0.52 22.47
C GLN A 708 -13.40 -1.79 23.33
N ASN A 709 -14.04 -2.81 22.77
CA ASN A 709 -14.29 -4.12 23.37
C ASN A 709 -14.53 -5.17 22.25
N GLU A 710 -14.69 -6.45 22.62
CA GLU A 710 -14.85 -7.54 21.65
C GLU A 710 -16.06 -7.36 20.70
N GLU A 711 -17.20 -6.86 21.20
CA GLU A 711 -18.39 -6.67 20.36
C GLU A 711 -18.16 -5.57 19.31
N ASP A 712 -17.53 -4.47 19.72
CA ASP A 712 -17.15 -3.36 18.85
C ASP A 712 -16.15 -3.82 17.76
N LEU A 713 -15.10 -4.55 18.18
CA LEU A 713 -14.09 -5.11 17.27
C LEU A 713 -14.69 -6.05 16.22
N ILE A 714 -15.63 -6.92 16.63
CA ILE A 714 -16.34 -7.83 15.72
C ILE A 714 -17.22 -7.05 14.72
N ASN A 715 -17.87 -5.97 15.16
CA ASN A 715 -18.66 -5.13 14.26
C ASN A 715 -17.78 -4.39 13.25
N ASN A 716 -16.63 -3.87 13.68
CA ASN A 716 -15.65 -3.24 12.78
C ASN A 716 -15.10 -4.26 11.76
N ALA A 717 -14.86 -5.51 12.16
CA ALA A 717 -14.45 -6.57 11.24
C ALA A 717 -15.54 -6.97 10.23
N ARG A 718 -16.80 -7.04 10.64
CA ARG A 718 -17.95 -7.23 9.72
C ARG A 718 -17.99 -6.12 8.69
N PHE A 719 -17.76 -4.87 9.12
CA PHE A 719 -17.72 -3.74 8.22
C PHE A 719 -16.50 -3.79 7.28
N ALA A 720 -15.31 -4.15 7.79
CA ALA A 720 -14.11 -4.33 6.98
C ALA A 720 -14.31 -5.35 5.86
N GLN A 721 -15.00 -6.45 6.16
CA GLN A 721 -15.33 -7.48 5.18
C GLN A 721 -16.32 -6.99 4.10
N VAL A 722 -17.23 -6.08 4.46
CA VAL A 722 -18.13 -5.40 3.50
C VAL A 722 -17.33 -4.46 2.59
N MET A 723 -16.43 -3.64 3.15
CA MET A 723 -15.56 -2.75 2.36
C MET A 723 -14.67 -3.53 1.41
N TYR A 724 -14.07 -4.64 1.85
CA TYR A 724 -13.28 -5.52 0.98
C TYR A 724 -14.06 -5.96 -0.26
N ASN A 725 -15.30 -6.43 -0.10
CA ASN A 725 -16.15 -6.83 -1.22
C ASN A 725 -16.52 -5.65 -2.14
N SER A 726 -16.33 -4.42 -1.66
CA SER A 726 -16.49 -3.17 -2.42
C SER A 726 -15.15 -2.54 -2.80
N ARG A 727 -14.09 -3.34 -2.97
CA ARG A 727 -12.75 -2.88 -3.36
C ARG A 727 -12.15 -1.86 -2.38
N TYR A 728 -12.33 -2.12 -1.09
CA TYR A 728 -11.86 -1.29 0.02
C TYR A 728 -12.49 0.11 0.05
N GLN A 729 -13.50 0.36 -0.79
CA GLN A 729 -14.24 1.62 -0.80
C GLN A 729 -15.42 1.51 0.18
N GLY A 730 -15.56 2.53 1.02
CA GLY A 730 -16.73 2.71 1.88
C GLY A 730 -17.78 3.60 1.22
N PHE A 731 -18.54 4.34 2.03
CA PHE A 731 -19.34 5.45 1.52
C PHE A 731 -18.38 6.51 0.90
N THR A 732 -18.65 6.89 -0.33
CA THR A 732 -17.82 7.76 -1.16
C THR A 732 -18.48 9.11 -1.35
N PRO A 733 -17.78 10.24 -1.12
CA PRO A 733 -18.34 11.54 -1.43
C PRO A 733 -18.57 11.70 -2.94
N PRO A 734 -19.44 12.63 -3.37
CA PRO A 734 -19.67 12.91 -4.78
C PRO A 734 -18.40 13.29 -5.55
N THR A 735 -18.38 13.20 -6.87
CA THR A 735 -17.18 13.50 -7.67
C THR A 735 -16.70 14.93 -7.46
N ARG A 736 -15.39 15.13 -7.18
CA ARG A 736 -14.81 16.48 -7.04
C ARG A 736 -15.06 17.32 -8.31
N PRO A 737 -15.60 18.55 -8.19
CA PRO A 737 -15.79 19.43 -9.33
C PRO A 737 -14.47 20.02 -9.83
N ASN A 738 -14.42 20.37 -11.12
CA ASN A 738 -13.35 21.19 -11.67
C ASN A 738 -13.63 22.66 -11.36
N VAL A 739 -12.61 23.40 -10.91
CA VAL A 739 -12.76 24.80 -10.49
C VAL A 739 -11.87 25.71 -11.31
N TYR A 740 -12.44 26.84 -11.72
CA TYR A 740 -11.75 27.91 -12.42
C TYR A 740 -12.07 29.26 -11.78
N VAL A 741 -11.10 30.19 -11.76
CA VAL A 741 -11.30 31.53 -11.20
C VAL A 741 -10.95 32.63 -12.18
N GLU A 742 -11.79 33.66 -12.20
CA GLU A 742 -11.48 34.95 -12.81
C GLU A 742 -11.46 36.04 -11.74
N THR A 743 -10.46 36.90 -11.79
CA THR A 743 -10.31 38.00 -10.83
C THR A 743 -10.81 39.32 -11.43
N ASP A 744 -11.34 40.22 -10.60
CA ASP A 744 -11.67 41.59 -10.99
C ASP A 744 -11.29 42.54 -9.84
N THR A 745 -11.44 43.85 -10.07
CA THR A 745 -11.21 44.88 -9.04
C THR A 745 -12.28 44.74 -7.95
N GLY A 746 -11.87 44.34 -6.76
CA GLY A 746 -12.73 44.13 -5.60
C GLY A 746 -13.62 42.87 -5.68
N ALA A 747 -13.33 41.94 -6.61
CA ALA A 747 -14.11 40.71 -6.72
C ALA A 747 -13.28 39.52 -7.24
N VAL A 748 -13.67 38.31 -6.85
CA VAL A 748 -13.22 37.05 -7.47
C VAL A 748 -14.48 36.29 -7.91
N LYS A 749 -14.51 35.86 -9.17
CA LYS A 749 -15.54 34.97 -9.70
C LYS A 749 -15.01 33.55 -9.72
N ILE A 750 -15.73 32.65 -9.08
CA ILE A 750 -15.38 31.24 -8.93
C ILE A 750 -16.37 30.47 -9.77
N TYR A 751 -15.87 29.68 -10.71
CA TYR A 751 -16.62 28.85 -11.65
C TYR A 751 -16.38 27.37 -11.34
N TRP A 752 -17.41 26.54 -11.44
CA TRP A 752 -17.27 25.08 -11.34
C TRP A 752 -18.27 24.35 -12.26
N ASP A 753 -17.98 23.08 -12.56
CA ASP A 753 -18.79 22.19 -13.40
C ASP A 753 -19.79 21.34 -12.56
N ASP A 754 -20.63 20.56 -13.24
CA ASP A 754 -21.70 19.73 -12.67
C ASP A 754 -21.34 18.23 -12.56
N VAL A 755 -20.06 17.88 -12.72
CA VAL A 755 -19.60 16.47 -12.72
C VAL A 755 -19.96 15.72 -11.43
N ALA A 756 -20.07 16.45 -10.31
CA ALA A 756 -20.47 15.91 -9.01
C ALA A 756 -21.90 15.37 -9.00
N GLU A 757 -22.83 15.98 -9.74
CA GLU A 757 -24.25 15.62 -9.69
C GLU A 757 -24.54 14.25 -10.29
N GLY A 758 -23.67 13.77 -11.18
CA GLY A 758 -23.79 12.45 -11.80
C GLY A 758 -23.24 11.31 -10.95
N SER A 759 -22.65 11.58 -9.77
CA SER A 759 -22.01 10.55 -8.97
C SER A 759 -23.01 9.57 -8.37
N VAL A 760 -22.54 8.33 -8.21
CA VAL A 760 -23.23 7.26 -7.52
C VAL A 760 -22.27 6.71 -6.48
N ASP A 761 -22.75 6.56 -5.25
CA ASP A 761 -21.99 6.01 -4.15
C ASP A 761 -21.64 4.55 -4.40
N VAL A 762 -20.34 4.22 -4.30
CA VAL A 762 -19.81 2.92 -4.73
C VAL A 762 -20.34 1.77 -3.87
N LEU A 763 -20.56 2.02 -2.58
CA LEU A 763 -21.03 1.01 -1.63
C LEU A 763 -22.53 0.76 -1.77
N THR A 764 -23.33 1.83 -1.68
CA THR A 764 -24.79 1.77 -1.64
C THR A 764 -25.44 1.63 -3.01
N GLY A 765 -24.79 2.15 -4.05
CA GLY A 765 -25.36 2.36 -5.38
C GLY A 765 -26.31 3.55 -5.45
N TYR A 766 -26.32 4.44 -4.44
CA TYR A 766 -27.24 5.57 -4.39
C TYR A 766 -26.70 6.81 -5.11
N SER A 767 -27.59 7.57 -5.73
CA SER A 767 -27.31 8.92 -6.22
C SER A 767 -27.71 9.90 -5.12
N ASP A 768 -26.73 10.17 -4.25
CA ASP A 768 -26.89 10.82 -2.95
C ASP A 768 -26.27 12.21 -2.87
N PHE A 769 -25.79 12.76 -4.00
CA PHE A 769 -25.36 14.15 -4.11
C PHE A 769 -26.41 15.11 -3.52
N GLU A 770 -25.94 16.09 -2.75
CA GLU A 770 -26.78 17.09 -2.10
C GLU A 770 -26.39 18.52 -2.50
N GLY A 771 -25.09 18.85 -2.55
CA GLY A 771 -24.73 20.23 -2.84
C GLY A 771 -23.25 20.55 -2.97
N TYR A 772 -22.97 21.84 -3.02
CA TYR A 772 -21.63 22.42 -3.12
C TYR A 772 -21.34 23.33 -1.93
N LYS A 773 -20.12 23.24 -1.40
CA LYS A 773 -19.56 24.14 -0.40
C LYS A 773 -18.33 24.84 -0.96
N ILE A 774 -18.26 26.15 -0.76
CA ILE A 774 -17.11 26.98 -1.11
C ILE A 774 -16.34 27.29 0.15
N TYR A 775 -15.06 26.94 0.17
CA TYR A 775 -14.12 27.29 1.23
C TYR A 775 -13.18 28.40 0.77
N LYS A 776 -12.78 29.26 1.70
CA LYS A 776 -11.93 30.42 1.45
C LYS A 776 -10.80 30.46 2.47
N SER A 777 -9.58 30.62 1.99
CA SER A 777 -8.36 30.68 2.79
C SER A 777 -7.54 31.94 2.47
N LEU A 778 -6.80 32.41 3.47
CA LEU A 778 -5.85 33.54 3.40
C LEU A 778 -4.38 33.10 3.50
N ASP A 779 -4.15 31.83 3.83
CA ASP A 779 -2.85 31.24 4.16
C ASP A 779 -2.47 30.09 3.23
N GLY A 780 -3.04 30.07 2.01
CA GLY A 780 -2.68 29.10 0.98
C GLY A 780 -3.35 27.74 1.15
N GLY A 781 -4.49 27.66 1.85
CA GLY A 781 -5.20 26.41 2.11
C GLY A 781 -4.83 25.72 3.42
N LYS A 782 -3.89 26.26 4.21
CA LYS A 782 -3.54 25.72 5.55
C LYS A 782 -4.72 25.79 6.52
N THR A 783 -5.51 26.86 6.44
CA THR A 783 -6.77 27.00 7.19
C THR A 783 -7.88 27.52 6.29
N TRP A 784 -9.12 27.13 6.57
CA TRP A 784 -10.29 27.46 5.75
C TRP A 784 -11.25 28.44 6.45
N GLY A 785 -10.70 29.40 7.17
CA GLY A 785 -11.46 30.43 7.87
C GLY A 785 -10.67 31.07 9.01
N ASP A 786 -11.30 31.96 9.76
CA ASP A 786 -10.74 32.47 11.01
C ASP A 786 -11.08 31.55 12.20
N ALA A 787 -10.52 31.81 13.38
CA ALA A 787 -10.77 30.98 14.56
C ALA A 787 -12.26 30.82 14.94
N SER A 788 -13.15 31.71 14.50
CA SER A 788 -14.60 31.60 14.72
C SER A 788 -15.31 30.67 13.73
N GLY A 789 -14.65 30.36 12.61
CA GLY A 789 -15.10 29.39 11.61
C GLY A 789 -14.75 27.94 11.95
N ARG A 790 -14.07 27.67 13.07
CA ARG A 790 -13.75 26.31 13.51
C ARG A 790 -14.99 25.60 14.05
N ILE A 791 -15.17 24.35 13.65
CA ILE A 791 -16.21 23.44 14.13
C ILE A 791 -15.57 22.44 15.09
N TYR A 792 -16.25 22.18 16.20
CA TYR A 792 -15.84 21.25 17.23
C TYR A 792 -16.97 20.26 17.50
N ASP A 793 -16.61 19.01 17.82
CA ASP A 793 -17.57 18.00 18.24
C ASP A 793 -18.01 18.18 19.71
N THR A 794 -18.74 17.19 20.23
CA THR A 794 -19.24 17.17 21.61
C THR A 794 -18.13 17.09 22.66
N ASP A 795 -16.97 16.52 22.32
CA ASP A 795 -15.83 16.36 23.21
C ASP A 795 -14.84 17.54 23.12
N GLY A 796 -15.11 18.48 22.22
CA GLY A 796 -14.30 19.68 21.99
C GLY A 796 -13.10 19.43 21.07
N LEU A 797 -13.08 18.31 20.35
CA LEU A 797 -12.12 18.04 19.29
C LEU A 797 -12.45 18.89 18.07
N PHE A 798 -11.42 19.43 17.41
CA PHE A 798 -11.61 20.18 16.18
C PHE A 798 -11.93 19.21 15.03
N VAL A 799 -13.08 19.37 14.38
CA VAL A 799 -13.58 18.42 13.36
C VAL A 799 -13.77 19.03 11.98
N GLY A 800 -13.66 20.36 11.84
CA GLY A 800 -13.75 20.97 10.51
C GLY A 800 -13.91 22.47 10.50
N TRP A 801 -14.18 23.01 9.32
CA TRP A 801 -14.39 24.44 9.11
C TRP A 801 -15.79 24.72 8.58
N ARG A 802 -16.38 25.83 9.02
CA ARG A 802 -17.61 26.35 8.43
C ARG A 802 -17.33 26.82 7.01
N PRO A 803 -18.13 26.39 6.00
CA PRO A 803 -17.92 26.83 4.64
C PRO A 803 -18.16 28.33 4.49
N TYR A 804 -17.47 28.96 3.56
CA TYR A 804 -17.69 30.36 3.22
C TYR A 804 -19.08 30.55 2.62
N ARG A 805 -19.50 29.64 1.73
CA ARG A 805 -20.86 29.54 1.18
C ARG A 805 -21.23 28.08 0.97
N GLN A 806 -22.52 27.79 1.06
CA GLN A 806 -23.09 26.47 0.83
C GLN A 806 -24.33 26.63 -0.04
N PHE A 807 -24.49 25.74 -1.01
CA PHE A 807 -25.62 25.65 -1.91
C PHE A 807 -26.03 24.18 -2.02
N ASP A 808 -27.32 23.92 -2.00
CA ASP A 808 -27.92 22.59 -1.86
C ASP A 808 -29.13 22.43 -2.75
N LEU A 809 -29.63 21.20 -2.92
CA LEU A 809 -30.83 20.96 -3.69
C LEU A 809 -32.02 21.70 -3.06
N SER A 810 -33.04 22.00 -3.88
CA SER A 810 -34.26 22.58 -3.33
C SER A 810 -35.13 21.47 -2.75
N ALA A 811 -35.98 21.81 -1.77
CA ALA A 811 -36.93 20.87 -1.19
C ALA A 811 -37.78 20.09 -2.21
N GLU A 812 -38.10 20.71 -3.35
CA GLU A 812 -38.81 20.05 -4.45
C GLU A 812 -37.92 19.06 -5.19
N LYS A 813 -36.67 19.45 -5.50
CA LYS A 813 -35.70 18.57 -6.16
C LYS A 813 -35.36 17.37 -5.30
N ASP A 814 -35.08 17.56 -4.01
CA ASP A 814 -34.82 16.45 -3.08
C ASP A 814 -35.95 15.43 -3.07
N SER A 815 -37.17 15.92 -2.84
CA SER A 815 -38.34 15.05 -2.73
C SER A 815 -38.57 14.22 -4.00
N LEU A 816 -38.20 14.77 -5.16
CA LEU A 816 -38.32 14.11 -6.46
C LEU A 816 -37.09 13.30 -6.86
N HIS A 817 -35.95 13.48 -6.20
CA HIS A 817 -34.68 12.86 -6.58
C HIS A 817 -34.77 11.35 -6.48
N CYS A 818 -34.33 10.68 -7.54
CA CYS A 818 -34.33 9.23 -7.62
C CYS A 818 -33.15 8.65 -6.83
N VAL A 819 -33.39 7.57 -6.09
CA VAL A 819 -32.40 6.99 -5.18
C VAL A 819 -31.22 6.38 -5.94
N TYR A 820 -31.42 5.84 -7.14
CA TYR A 820 -30.40 5.11 -7.91
C TYR A 820 -29.92 5.84 -9.17
N SER A 821 -30.29 7.10 -9.36
CA SER A 821 -29.90 7.88 -10.53
C SER A 821 -30.13 9.37 -10.31
N ASN A 822 -29.32 10.23 -10.92
CA ASN A 822 -29.58 11.67 -10.99
C ASN A 822 -30.71 12.00 -11.99
N LEU A 823 -31.91 11.52 -11.66
CA LEU A 823 -33.17 11.78 -12.38
C LEU A 823 -34.24 12.18 -11.37
N TYR A 824 -35.35 12.72 -11.85
CA TYR A 824 -36.44 13.24 -11.02
C TYR A 824 -37.82 12.66 -11.41
N ASP A 825 -37.84 11.63 -12.25
CA ASP A 825 -39.05 11.07 -12.88
C ASP A 825 -39.33 9.60 -12.56
N CYS A 826 -38.59 8.98 -11.64
CA CYS A 826 -38.84 7.60 -11.17
C CYS A 826 -40.15 7.45 -10.41
N GLU A 827 -40.58 6.21 -10.18
CA GLU A 827 -41.75 5.89 -9.34
C GLU A 827 -41.55 6.35 -7.89
N LYS A 828 -42.66 6.63 -7.19
CA LYS A 828 -42.64 7.22 -5.84
C LYS A 828 -41.79 6.41 -4.85
N GLU A 829 -41.83 5.10 -4.95
CA GLU A 829 -41.11 4.16 -4.07
C GLU A 829 -39.59 4.23 -4.24
N ASN A 830 -39.10 4.82 -5.34
CA ASN A 830 -37.68 4.98 -5.66
C ASN A 830 -37.22 6.44 -5.57
N ARG A 831 -38.01 7.32 -4.92
CA ARG A 831 -37.66 8.73 -4.65
C ARG A 831 -37.31 8.92 -3.18
N ARG A 832 -36.49 9.92 -2.86
CA ARG A 832 -36.23 10.33 -1.46
C ARG A 832 -37.53 10.74 -0.72
N ASN A 833 -38.51 11.32 -1.43
CA ASN A 833 -39.84 11.71 -0.93
C ASN A 833 -39.89 12.82 0.13
N HIS A 834 -38.76 13.37 0.58
CA HIS A 834 -38.70 14.55 1.45
C HIS A 834 -37.47 15.41 1.11
N SER A 835 -37.37 16.57 1.77
CA SER A 835 -36.23 17.50 1.67
C SER A 835 -35.08 17.06 2.57
N ILE A 836 -33.85 17.35 2.17
CA ILE A 836 -32.62 17.15 2.92
C ILE A 836 -32.12 18.52 3.38
N GLN A 837 -32.19 18.81 4.68
CA GLN A 837 -31.77 20.11 5.20
C GLN A 837 -31.49 20.07 6.71
N GLY A 838 -30.84 21.10 7.23
CA GLY A 838 -30.64 21.31 8.65
C GLY A 838 -29.30 20.77 9.15
N GLU A 839 -29.29 20.30 10.40
CA GLU A 839 -28.13 19.65 11.01
C GLU A 839 -28.08 18.18 10.55
N ASP A 840 -26.87 17.67 10.32
CA ASP A 840 -26.67 16.27 10.01
C ASP A 840 -27.17 15.40 11.19
N PRO A 841 -27.98 14.35 10.95
CA PRO A 841 -28.55 13.52 12.03
C PRO A 841 -27.51 12.83 12.91
N TYR A 842 -26.32 12.54 12.35
CA TYR A 842 -25.26 11.81 13.03
C TYR A 842 -24.17 12.76 13.54
N PHE A 843 -23.80 13.77 12.75
CA PHE A 843 -22.83 14.81 13.12
C PHE A 843 -23.48 16.20 13.15
N PRO A 844 -24.27 16.53 14.20
CA PRO A 844 -25.13 17.73 14.21
C PRO A 844 -24.37 19.06 14.15
N TRP A 845 -23.04 19.04 14.30
CA TRP A 845 -22.18 20.21 14.10
C TRP A 845 -21.92 20.53 12.61
N PHE A 846 -22.25 19.64 11.69
CA PHE A 846 -22.29 19.88 10.24
C PHE A 846 -23.72 20.15 9.78
N SER A 847 -23.85 20.93 8.70
CA SER A 847 -25.13 21.29 8.10
C SER A 847 -25.28 20.69 6.72
N LEU A 848 -26.45 20.11 6.47
CA LEU A 848 -26.88 19.58 5.17
C LEU A 848 -27.42 20.66 4.22
N GLY A 849 -27.67 21.88 4.71
CA GLY A 849 -28.15 22.99 3.90
C GLY A 849 -29.47 23.60 4.39
N GLU A 850 -30.04 24.50 3.60
CA GLU A 850 -31.26 25.27 3.89
C GLU A 850 -32.27 25.28 2.70
N ASP A 851 -32.24 24.25 1.85
CA ASP A 851 -32.99 24.11 0.59
C ASP A 851 -32.75 25.26 -0.41
N THR A 852 -31.51 25.74 -0.54
CA THR A 852 -31.24 26.99 -1.28
C THR A 852 -31.52 26.91 -2.78
N GLY A 853 -31.37 25.73 -3.38
CA GLY A 853 -31.41 25.52 -4.82
C GLY A 853 -30.24 26.19 -5.56
N PHE A 854 -30.04 25.79 -6.81
CA PHE A 854 -28.90 26.27 -7.62
C PHE A 854 -29.19 27.50 -8.48
N ASP A 855 -30.42 28.04 -8.49
CA ASP A 855 -30.80 29.19 -9.33
C ASP A 855 -29.93 30.44 -9.09
N LEU A 856 -29.36 30.59 -7.89
CA LEU A 856 -28.50 31.72 -7.53
C LEU A 856 -27.09 31.65 -8.13
N ILE A 857 -26.64 30.44 -8.47
CA ILE A 857 -25.28 30.16 -8.94
C ILE A 857 -25.25 29.66 -10.38
N LEU A 858 -26.37 29.15 -10.90
CA LEU A 858 -26.47 28.62 -12.25
C LEU A 858 -26.37 29.74 -13.29
N LEU A 859 -25.44 29.58 -14.23
CA LEU A 859 -25.30 30.45 -15.39
C LEU A 859 -26.34 30.07 -16.45
N ASN A 860 -26.77 31.07 -17.22
CA ASN A 860 -27.52 30.78 -18.44
C ASN A 860 -26.64 29.99 -19.41
N GLU A 861 -27.21 29.09 -20.20
CA GLU A 861 -26.47 28.27 -21.18
C GLU A 861 -25.61 29.09 -22.14
N ALA A 862 -26.07 30.29 -22.52
CA ALA A 862 -25.32 31.21 -23.38
C ALA A 862 -24.10 31.87 -22.69
N GLU A 863 -24.01 31.75 -21.36
CA GLU A 863 -22.97 32.32 -20.49
C GLU A 863 -22.07 31.24 -19.88
N TRP A 864 -22.32 29.96 -20.18
CA TRP A 864 -21.44 28.87 -19.78
C TRP A 864 -20.00 29.16 -20.19
N LYS A 865 -19.10 28.94 -19.23
CA LYS A 865 -17.69 29.20 -19.44
C LYS A 865 -17.04 27.92 -19.91
N ILE A 866 -16.23 28.00 -20.96
CA ILE A 866 -15.46 26.86 -21.47
C ILE A 866 -13.98 27.18 -21.35
N VAL A 867 -13.23 26.36 -20.62
CA VAL A 867 -11.78 26.51 -20.43
C VAL A 867 -11.15 25.13 -20.61
N ASN A 868 -10.14 25.02 -21.48
CA ASN A 868 -9.39 23.78 -21.73
C ASN A 868 -10.22 22.53 -22.11
N GLY A 869 -11.48 22.70 -22.53
CA GLY A 869 -12.40 21.60 -22.85
C GLY A 869 -13.47 21.36 -21.79
N ASP A 870 -13.27 21.86 -20.57
CA ASP A 870 -14.22 21.77 -19.47
C ASP A 870 -15.30 22.85 -19.58
N THR A 871 -16.53 22.50 -19.22
CA THR A 871 -17.69 23.39 -19.28
C THR A 871 -18.19 23.68 -17.87
N PHE A 872 -18.13 24.94 -17.47
CA PHE A 872 -18.50 25.40 -16.14
C PHE A 872 -19.90 26.04 -16.18
N GLN A 873 -20.89 25.39 -15.55
CA GLN A 873 -22.27 25.90 -15.49
C GLN A 873 -22.53 26.78 -14.26
N TYR A 874 -21.73 26.68 -13.20
CA TYR A 874 -21.96 27.41 -11.95
C TYR A 874 -20.97 28.55 -11.76
N MET A 875 -21.42 29.64 -11.11
CA MET A 875 -20.59 30.78 -10.76
C MET A 875 -21.02 31.46 -9.47
N PHE A 876 -20.05 31.71 -8.58
CA PHE A 876 -20.22 32.55 -7.40
C PHE A 876 -19.24 33.72 -7.42
N THR A 877 -19.72 34.93 -7.12
CA THR A 877 -18.86 36.12 -7.01
C THR A 877 -18.59 36.48 -5.56
N ASP A 878 -17.34 36.36 -5.14
CA ASP A 878 -16.85 36.87 -3.86
C ASP A 878 -16.43 38.35 -3.97
N GLN A 879 -17.25 39.24 -3.41
CA GLN A 879 -16.97 40.68 -3.35
C GLN A 879 -16.26 41.10 -2.05
N ASN A 880 -16.03 40.17 -1.12
CA ASN A 880 -15.35 40.45 0.15
C ASN A 880 -13.87 40.14 0.04
N VAL A 881 -13.22 40.78 -0.93
CA VAL A 881 -11.80 40.62 -1.22
C VAL A 881 -11.10 41.97 -1.26
N VAL A 882 -9.81 41.96 -0.93
CA VAL A 882 -8.95 43.13 -0.98
C VAL A 882 -7.98 42.98 -2.14
N ASP A 883 -7.94 43.99 -3.00
CA ASP A 883 -7.10 43.97 -4.20
C ASP A 883 -5.61 43.71 -3.88
N GLY A 884 -5.13 42.63 -4.49
CA GLY A 884 -3.82 42.03 -4.38
C GLY A 884 -3.49 41.58 -2.96
N LEU A 885 -4.49 41.12 -2.20
CA LEU A 885 -4.29 39.96 -1.35
C LEU A 885 -4.54 38.71 -2.19
N GLU A 886 -3.83 37.65 -1.87
CA GLU A 886 -4.03 36.32 -2.45
C GLU A 886 -5.05 35.58 -1.60
N TYR A 887 -5.95 34.90 -2.28
CA TYR A 887 -6.97 34.06 -1.69
C TYR A 887 -6.87 32.68 -2.31
N THR A 888 -7.05 31.67 -1.49
CA THR A 888 -7.22 30.30 -1.96
C THR A 888 -8.69 29.94 -1.83
N TYR A 889 -9.26 29.37 -2.87
CA TYR A 889 -10.62 28.85 -2.86
C TYR A 889 -10.60 27.35 -3.13
N SER A 890 -11.53 26.66 -2.49
CA SER A 890 -11.85 25.29 -2.81
C SER A 890 -13.36 25.13 -2.95
N VAL A 891 -13.80 24.45 -4.01
CA VAL A 891 -15.20 24.04 -4.16
C VAL A 891 -15.28 22.55 -3.92
N VAL A 892 -16.04 22.13 -2.93
CA VAL A 892 -16.25 20.71 -2.64
C VAL A 892 -17.72 20.38 -2.86
N SER A 893 -18.00 19.19 -3.33
CA SER A 893 -19.34 18.61 -3.31
C SER A 893 -19.54 17.77 -2.05
N TYR A 894 -20.78 17.63 -1.63
CA TYR A 894 -21.17 16.80 -0.50
C TYR A 894 -22.50 16.07 -0.76
N ASP A 895 -22.67 14.93 -0.11
CA ASP A 895 -23.86 14.09 -0.19
C ASP A 895 -24.83 14.33 0.99
N MET A 896 -25.98 13.64 0.96
CA MET A 896 -27.00 13.71 2.02
C MET A 896 -26.71 12.77 3.22
N GLY A 897 -25.61 12.01 3.18
CA GLY A 897 -25.40 10.86 4.05
C GLY A 897 -26.35 9.69 3.72
N VAL A 898 -26.49 8.75 4.66
CA VAL A 898 -27.44 7.63 4.52
C VAL A 898 -28.42 7.66 5.67
N GLU A 899 -29.67 8.03 5.43
CA GLU A 899 -30.62 8.16 6.53
C GLU A 899 -31.03 6.80 7.16
N PRO A 900 -31.44 6.79 8.44
CA PRO A 900 -32.05 5.62 9.06
C PRO A 900 -33.24 5.12 8.25
N THR A 901 -33.41 3.80 8.08
CA THR A 901 -34.57 3.27 7.34
C THR A 901 -35.90 3.64 8.01
N TYR A 902 -35.89 3.86 9.33
CA TYR A 902 -37.09 4.22 10.08
C TYR A 902 -36.82 5.32 11.11
N ILE A 903 -37.68 6.35 11.12
CA ILE A 903 -37.68 7.37 12.17
C ILE A 903 -38.95 7.20 13.01
N SER A 904 -38.80 7.10 14.34
CA SER A 904 -39.94 7.05 15.25
C SER A 904 -40.45 8.45 15.58
N LYS A 905 -41.68 8.78 15.18
CA LYS A 905 -42.35 10.05 15.48
C LYS A 905 -43.42 9.84 16.54
N PHE A 906 -43.36 10.58 17.64
CA PHE A 906 -44.38 10.56 18.69
C PHE A 906 -45.50 11.57 18.38
N VAL A 907 -46.66 11.08 17.96
CA VAL A 907 -47.83 11.93 17.67
C VAL A 907 -48.71 12.04 18.93
N PRO A 908 -48.98 13.25 19.46
CA PRO A 908 -49.81 13.42 20.64
C PRO A 908 -51.28 13.10 20.36
N MET A 909 -51.84 12.12 21.07
CA MET A 909 -53.26 11.72 20.96
C MET A 909 -54.19 12.48 21.92
N GLY A 910 -53.62 13.37 22.75
CA GLY A 910 -54.33 14.02 23.86
C GLY A 910 -54.26 13.20 25.17
N ASN A 911 -54.64 13.81 26.30
CA ASN A 911 -54.57 13.24 27.66
C ASN A 911 -53.17 12.74 28.11
N GLY A 912 -52.10 13.26 27.50
CA GLY A 912 -50.73 12.82 27.79
C GLY A 912 -50.36 11.46 27.18
N GLN A 913 -51.17 10.94 26.24
CA GLN A 913 -50.85 9.74 25.46
C GLN A 913 -50.20 10.13 24.13
N TYR A 914 -49.17 9.38 23.74
CA TYR A 914 -48.46 9.50 22.47
C TYR A 914 -48.61 8.20 21.69
N GLU A 915 -48.82 8.31 20.38
CA GLU A 915 -48.72 7.19 19.44
C GLU A 915 -47.32 7.22 18.82
N SER A 916 -46.59 6.11 18.89
CA SER A 916 -45.33 5.97 18.15
C SER A 916 -45.69 5.57 16.72
N VAL A 917 -45.44 6.47 15.77
CA VAL A 917 -45.59 6.24 14.34
C VAL A 917 -44.21 5.99 13.76
N LEU A 918 -44.03 4.83 13.13
CA LEU A 918 -42.81 4.49 12.40
C LEU A 918 -42.90 5.12 11.01
N ASP A 919 -42.05 6.09 10.71
CA ASP A 919 -41.96 6.73 9.40
C ASP A 919 -40.83 6.07 8.61
N THR A 920 -41.11 5.55 7.41
CA THR A 920 -40.11 4.85 6.59
C THR A 920 -39.38 5.86 5.72
N ASN A 921 -38.06 5.88 5.81
CA ASN A 921 -37.23 6.67 4.93
C ASN A 921 -37.00 5.91 3.61
N TYR A 922 -37.34 6.53 2.48
CA TYR A 922 -37.19 5.94 1.16
C TYR A 922 -35.82 6.20 0.54
N SER A 923 -34.98 7.04 1.15
CA SER A 923 -33.62 7.37 0.70
C SER A 923 -32.61 6.26 0.99
N ASN A 924 -32.93 5.30 1.86
CA ASN A 924 -32.09 4.13 2.20
C ASN A 924 -32.87 2.79 2.08
N PRO A 925 -33.32 2.41 0.87
CA PRO A 925 -34.18 1.25 0.65
C PRO A 925 -33.49 -0.11 0.86
N ASN A 926 -32.15 -0.17 0.83
CA ASN A 926 -31.36 -1.39 0.99
C ASN A 926 -30.76 -1.51 2.39
N GLU A 927 -31.13 -0.61 3.31
CA GLU A 927 -30.79 -0.71 4.74
C GLU A 927 -29.28 -0.70 5.03
N TRP A 928 -28.47 0.01 4.23
CA TRP A 928 -27.01 -0.01 4.32
C TRP A 928 -26.50 0.49 5.68
N ALA A 929 -27.12 1.54 6.22
CA ALA A 929 -26.75 2.15 7.50
C ALA A 929 -27.81 1.93 8.61
N ASN A 930 -28.40 0.74 8.73
CA ASN A 930 -29.38 0.46 9.78
C ASN A 930 -28.74 0.11 11.14
N PRO A 931 -29.30 0.59 12.28
CA PRO A 931 -30.50 1.42 12.41
C PRO A 931 -30.24 2.93 12.50
N GLU A 932 -28.98 3.37 12.59
CA GLU A 932 -28.64 4.74 13.01
C GLU A 932 -28.48 5.74 11.87
N GLY A 933 -28.43 5.29 10.63
CA GLY A 933 -28.03 6.11 9.50
C GLY A 933 -26.52 6.39 9.49
N TYR A 934 -26.11 7.29 8.62
CA TYR A 934 -24.73 7.67 8.40
C TYR A 934 -24.63 9.15 8.00
N ALA A 935 -23.57 9.81 8.45
CA ALA A 935 -23.32 11.23 8.23
C ALA A 935 -23.04 11.54 6.75
N SER A 936 -23.30 12.78 6.35
CA SER A 936 -22.88 13.32 5.07
C SER A 936 -21.36 13.37 4.93
N ILE A 937 -20.86 13.07 3.73
CA ILE A 937 -19.46 13.19 3.36
C ILE A 937 -19.30 14.31 2.33
N GLU A 938 -18.19 15.03 2.44
CA GLU A 938 -17.74 15.97 1.42
C GLU A 938 -16.34 15.62 0.93
N ASN A 939 -15.99 16.05 -0.28
CA ASN A 939 -14.64 15.83 -0.77
C ASN A 939 -13.57 16.60 0.00
N SER A 940 -12.32 16.13 -0.09
CA SER A 940 -11.15 16.93 0.28
C SER A 940 -11.15 18.28 -0.44
N LYS A 941 -10.70 19.31 0.27
CA LYS A 941 -10.60 20.68 -0.24
C LYS A 941 -9.43 20.88 -1.20
N GLY A 942 -8.60 19.85 -1.39
CA GLY A 942 -7.33 19.95 -2.10
C GLY A 942 -6.28 20.68 -1.27
N THR A 943 -5.02 20.48 -1.65
CA THR A 943 -3.85 21.00 -0.95
C THR A 943 -3.02 21.91 -1.87
N THR A 944 -3.04 21.68 -3.19
CA THR A 944 -2.23 22.43 -4.15
C THR A 944 -2.99 22.76 -5.44
N ILE A 945 -2.40 23.57 -6.32
CA ILE A 945 -2.98 23.91 -7.63
C ILE A 945 -3.09 22.71 -8.60
N LEU A 946 -2.51 21.56 -8.23
CA LEU A 946 -2.66 20.30 -8.98
C LEU A 946 -4.02 19.65 -8.68
N ASP A 947 -4.65 19.98 -7.55
CA ASP A 947 -6.02 19.54 -7.27
C ASP A 947 -7.02 20.34 -8.09
N ARG A 948 -7.83 19.66 -8.90
CA ARG A 948 -8.82 20.28 -9.79
C ARG A 948 -9.83 21.20 -9.09
N ASN A 949 -10.07 21.00 -7.79
CA ASN A 949 -11.02 21.78 -7.02
C ASN A 949 -10.37 22.90 -6.19
N PHE A 950 -9.05 23.07 -6.29
CA PHE A 950 -8.26 24.04 -5.52
C PHE A 950 -7.67 25.10 -6.45
N VAL A 951 -7.92 26.36 -6.14
CA VAL A 951 -7.48 27.47 -6.98
C VAL A 951 -6.97 28.64 -6.15
N GLN A 952 -5.91 29.28 -6.65
CA GLN A 952 -5.40 30.53 -6.09
C GLN A 952 -5.86 31.71 -6.93
N ALA A 953 -6.37 32.73 -6.26
CA ALA A 953 -6.90 33.94 -6.88
C ALA A 953 -6.22 35.19 -6.31
N PHE A 954 -5.83 36.08 -7.22
CA PHE A 954 -5.22 37.37 -6.91
C PHE A 954 -6.16 38.49 -7.39
N PRO A 955 -7.22 38.85 -6.62
CA PRO A 955 -8.11 39.96 -6.95
C PRO A 955 -7.33 41.24 -7.22
N GLY A 956 -7.83 42.08 -8.11
CA GLY A 956 -7.21 43.36 -8.39
C GLY A 956 -7.22 43.74 -9.86
N ILE A 957 -6.25 44.58 -10.22
CA ILE A 957 -6.25 45.25 -11.51
C ILE A 957 -5.80 44.27 -12.60
N GLN A 958 -6.72 43.97 -13.51
CA GLN A 958 -6.45 43.28 -14.77
C GLN A 958 -5.30 43.94 -15.55
N PRO A 959 -4.52 43.18 -16.34
CA PRO A 959 -3.41 43.72 -17.11
C PRO A 959 -3.81 44.98 -17.89
N ARG A 960 -2.99 46.04 -17.81
CA ARG A 960 -3.24 47.31 -18.47
C ARG A 960 -2.43 47.41 -19.75
N GLU A 961 -3.04 47.89 -20.84
CA GLU A 961 -2.32 48.08 -22.11
C GLU A 961 -1.14 49.05 -22.03
N ASN A 962 -1.10 49.94 -21.03
CA ASN A 962 -0.05 50.95 -20.90
C ASN A 962 0.52 51.07 -19.48
N LEU A 963 1.79 51.46 -19.41
CA LEU A 963 2.56 51.61 -18.17
C LEU A 963 2.20 52.85 -17.33
N SER A 964 1.28 53.71 -17.79
CA SER A 964 1.07 55.05 -17.20
C SER A 964 0.55 55.05 -15.76
N LYS A 965 -0.10 53.95 -15.35
CA LYS A 965 -0.67 53.77 -14.01
C LYS A 965 0.13 52.81 -13.13
N VAL A 966 1.29 52.35 -13.59
CA VAL A 966 2.13 51.42 -12.83
C VAL A 966 2.59 52.07 -11.54
N ASN A 967 2.34 51.40 -10.42
CA ASN A 967 2.69 51.87 -9.09
C ASN A 967 3.33 50.76 -8.27
N VAL A 968 4.04 51.17 -7.22
CA VAL A 968 4.65 50.28 -6.23
C VAL A 968 3.93 50.46 -4.90
N VAL A 969 3.54 49.37 -4.25
CA VAL A 969 2.76 49.37 -3.00
C VAL A 969 3.35 48.36 -2.01
N PRO A 970 3.58 48.73 -0.74
CA PRO A 970 3.53 50.09 -0.20
C PRO A 970 4.70 50.96 -0.69
N ASN A 971 4.44 52.26 -0.92
CA ASN A 971 5.46 53.25 -1.24
C ASN A 971 5.16 54.59 -0.53
N PRO A 972 5.90 54.95 0.54
CA PRO A 972 7.07 54.24 1.07
C PRO A 972 6.69 52.91 1.73
N TYR A 973 7.57 51.93 1.60
CA TYR A 973 7.53 50.72 2.41
C TYR A 973 8.00 51.04 3.83
N ILE A 974 7.24 50.61 4.85
CA ILE A 974 7.52 50.83 6.27
C ILE A 974 7.41 49.46 6.96
N VAL A 975 8.41 49.06 7.76
CA VAL A 975 8.49 47.73 8.44
C VAL A 975 7.31 47.41 9.38
N ARG A 976 6.34 48.32 9.54
CA ARG A 976 5.14 48.15 10.38
C ARG A 976 3.83 48.16 9.58
N SER A 977 3.91 48.09 8.24
CA SER A 977 2.75 48.27 7.35
C SER A 977 1.81 47.07 7.26
N ASN A 978 2.09 45.96 7.97
CA ASN A 978 1.28 44.72 8.00
C ASN A 978 0.92 44.17 6.60
N PHE A 979 1.76 44.41 5.58
CA PHE A 979 1.48 44.04 4.19
C PHE A 979 1.94 42.60 3.88
N LYS A 980 1.17 41.60 4.35
CA LYS A 980 1.40 40.14 4.17
C LYS A 980 2.87 39.76 4.40
N GLU A 981 3.39 40.12 5.57
CA GLU A 981 4.77 39.85 6.01
C GLU A 981 4.75 38.80 7.12
N THR A 982 5.66 37.84 7.05
CA THR A 982 6.04 37.01 8.20
C THR A 982 7.30 37.57 8.83
N GLU A 983 7.75 37.03 9.97
CA GLU A 983 9.04 37.43 10.57
C GLU A 983 10.22 37.27 9.59
N PHE A 984 10.09 36.38 8.59
CA PHE A 984 11.15 35.99 7.66
C PHE A 984 10.96 36.47 6.21
N LEU A 985 9.79 37.06 5.89
CA LEU A 985 9.41 37.40 4.52
C LEU A 985 8.80 38.80 4.44
N ARG A 986 9.50 39.71 3.75
CA ARG A 986 9.05 41.08 3.47
C ARG A 986 8.75 41.22 1.99
N ARG A 987 7.69 41.95 1.63
CA ARG A 987 7.24 42.01 0.23
C ARG A 987 6.83 43.42 -0.21
N ILE A 988 7.11 43.72 -1.47
CA ILE A 988 6.59 44.89 -2.19
C ILE A 988 5.88 44.40 -3.47
N ARG A 989 4.81 45.09 -3.85
CA ARG A 989 4.01 44.79 -5.04
C ARG A 989 4.15 45.86 -6.11
N PHE A 990 4.41 45.44 -7.34
CA PHE A 990 4.19 46.24 -8.56
C PHE A 990 2.77 45.99 -9.06
N THR A 991 2.03 47.03 -9.45
CA THR A 991 0.61 46.93 -9.84
C THR A 991 0.30 47.76 -11.08
N ASN A 992 -0.77 47.42 -11.82
CA ASN A 992 -1.14 47.95 -13.15
C ASN A 992 -0.14 47.56 -14.25
N LEU A 993 0.48 46.40 -14.14
CA LEU A 993 1.40 45.89 -15.15
C LEU A 993 0.64 45.44 -16.43
N PRO A 994 1.30 45.46 -17.59
CA PRO A 994 0.78 44.86 -18.82
C PRO A 994 0.97 43.34 -18.80
N THR A 995 0.33 42.63 -19.73
CA THR A 995 0.34 41.16 -19.82
C THR A 995 1.74 40.56 -19.77
N LYS A 996 2.73 41.22 -20.39
CA LYS A 996 4.13 40.78 -20.37
C LYS A 996 5.07 41.96 -20.14
N CYS A 997 5.91 41.89 -19.11
CA CYS A 997 6.96 42.88 -18.87
C CYS A 997 8.13 42.35 -18.04
N LYS A 998 9.26 43.05 -18.14
CA LYS A 998 10.47 42.82 -17.35
C LYS A 998 10.70 43.97 -16.37
N ILE A 999 10.81 43.67 -15.08
CA ILE A 999 11.01 44.64 -14.00
C ILE A 999 12.45 44.52 -13.49
N LYS A 1000 13.22 45.61 -13.57
CA LYS A 1000 14.59 45.68 -13.04
C LYS A 1000 14.64 46.69 -11.92
N ILE A 1001 15.20 46.31 -10.79
CA ILE A 1001 15.28 47.14 -9.58
C ILE A 1001 16.73 47.53 -9.34
N PHE A 1002 16.98 48.80 -9.08
CA PHE A 1002 18.33 49.36 -8.93
C PHE A 1002 18.46 50.17 -7.64
N THR A 1003 19.67 50.22 -7.10
CA THR A 1003 20.06 51.24 -6.13
C THR A 1003 20.17 52.61 -6.81
N VAL A 1004 20.18 53.70 -6.03
CA VAL A 1004 20.43 55.06 -6.56
C VAL A 1004 21.82 55.25 -7.20
N SER A 1005 22.79 54.37 -6.92
CA SER A 1005 24.09 54.31 -7.60
C SER A 1005 24.04 53.56 -8.94
N GLY A 1006 22.91 52.93 -9.28
CA GLY A 1006 22.72 52.19 -10.53
C GLY A 1006 23.13 50.71 -10.47
N GLU A 1007 23.33 50.15 -9.27
CA GLU A 1007 23.61 48.72 -9.11
C GLU A 1007 22.31 47.93 -9.22
N LEU A 1008 22.31 46.85 -9.99
CA LEU A 1008 21.16 45.96 -10.14
C LEU A 1008 20.96 45.17 -8.85
N VAL A 1009 19.75 45.28 -8.31
CA VAL A 1009 19.33 44.63 -7.07
C VAL A 1009 18.61 43.33 -7.39
N ALA A 1010 17.59 43.39 -8.25
CA ALA A 1010 16.77 42.24 -8.64
C ALA A 1010 16.19 42.44 -10.05
N GLU A 1011 15.86 41.33 -10.70
CA GLU A 1011 15.16 41.26 -11.99
C GLU A 1011 13.96 40.31 -11.83
N LEU A 1012 12.79 40.73 -12.28
CA LEU A 1012 11.54 39.98 -12.22
C LEU A 1012 10.95 39.91 -13.63
N ASP A 1013 10.51 38.73 -14.03
CA ASP A 1013 9.79 38.48 -15.26
C ASP A 1013 8.31 38.31 -14.94
N HIS A 1014 7.47 39.14 -15.55
CA HIS A 1014 6.02 39.12 -15.37
C HIS A 1014 5.33 38.74 -16.68
N GLU A 1015 4.59 37.64 -16.66
CA GLU A 1015 3.77 37.16 -17.78
C GLU A 1015 2.46 36.58 -17.24
N SER A 1016 1.38 37.35 -17.37
CA SER A 1016 0.05 36.93 -16.91
C SER A 1016 -1.07 37.62 -17.69
N GLU A 1017 -2.03 36.84 -18.17
CA GLU A 1017 -3.25 37.34 -18.80
C GLU A 1017 -4.32 37.77 -17.78
N THR A 1018 -4.19 37.36 -16.52
CA THR A 1018 -5.24 37.46 -15.50
C THR A 1018 -4.88 38.37 -14.32
N THR A 1019 -3.60 38.73 -14.14
CA THR A 1019 -3.17 39.67 -13.08
C THR A 1019 -2.18 40.70 -13.60
N GLY A 1020 -2.46 41.98 -13.39
CA GLY A 1020 -1.51 43.07 -13.60
C GLY A 1020 -0.64 43.37 -12.37
N ASN A 1021 -0.31 42.36 -11.56
CA ASN A 1021 0.51 42.50 -10.36
C ASN A 1021 1.72 41.57 -10.37
N GLU A 1022 2.84 42.06 -9.84
CA GLU A 1022 4.06 41.27 -9.63
C GLU A 1022 4.64 41.54 -8.23
N TRP A 1023 5.15 40.51 -7.58
CA TRP A 1023 5.65 40.59 -6.20
C TRP A 1023 7.15 40.46 -6.12
N TRP A 1024 7.75 41.22 -5.22
CA TRP A 1024 9.16 41.13 -4.91
C TRP A 1024 9.37 40.93 -3.42
N ASP A 1025 10.16 39.92 -3.06
CA ASP A 1025 10.53 39.54 -1.69
C ASP A 1025 11.56 40.49 -1.03
N MET A 1026 11.86 41.61 -1.69
CA MET A 1026 12.84 42.60 -1.24
C MET A 1026 14.25 42.02 -1.03
N ARG A 1027 14.59 40.95 -1.77
CA ARG A 1027 15.93 40.36 -1.77
C ARG A 1027 16.69 40.71 -3.04
N THR A 1028 18.01 40.76 -2.89
CA THR A 1028 18.92 40.92 -4.01
C THR A 1028 19.07 39.61 -4.80
N VAL A 1029 19.66 39.68 -6.00
CA VAL A 1029 20.09 38.52 -6.79
C VAL A 1029 20.99 37.53 -6.03
N ASN A 1030 21.62 37.95 -4.92
CA ASN A 1030 22.42 37.09 -4.04
C ASN A 1030 21.64 36.64 -2.79
N ASN A 1031 20.30 36.72 -2.82
CA ASN A 1031 19.39 36.33 -1.73
C ASN A 1031 19.58 37.10 -0.41
N GLN A 1032 20.10 38.34 -0.47
CA GLN A 1032 20.29 39.21 0.71
C GLN A 1032 19.14 40.22 0.85
N GLU A 1033 18.64 40.46 2.06
CA GLU A 1033 17.67 41.55 2.30
C GLU A 1033 18.26 42.92 1.92
N ILE A 1034 17.45 43.76 1.27
CA ILE A 1034 17.84 45.12 0.94
C ILE A 1034 17.88 46.06 2.16
N ALA A 1035 18.78 47.03 2.12
CA ALA A 1035 18.93 48.07 3.15
C ALA A 1035 17.84 49.16 3.03
N PRO A 1036 17.50 49.89 4.12
CA PRO A 1036 16.66 51.08 4.02
C PRO A 1036 17.29 52.10 3.05
N GLY A 1037 16.49 52.67 2.17
CA GLY A 1037 16.99 53.55 1.12
C GLY A 1037 15.98 53.87 0.03
N LEU A 1038 16.40 54.67 -0.95
CA LEU A 1038 15.64 54.95 -2.16
C LEU A 1038 16.11 54.02 -3.28
N TYR A 1039 15.16 53.38 -3.95
CA TYR A 1039 15.40 52.47 -5.06
C TYR A 1039 14.72 52.98 -6.32
N LEU A 1040 15.29 52.65 -7.47
CA LEU A 1040 14.75 52.90 -8.79
C LEU A 1040 14.22 51.59 -9.37
N TYR A 1041 13.15 51.64 -10.13
CA TYR A 1041 12.69 50.50 -10.91
C TYR A 1041 12.56 50.91 -12.37
N HIS A 1042 12.83 49.97 -13.27
CA HIS A 1042 12.71 50.11 -14.71
C HIS A 1042 11.88 48.94 -15.24
N ILE A 1043 10.74 49.25 -15.86
CA ILE A 1043 9.79 48.26 -16.38
C ILE A 1043 9.79 48.36 -17.89
N GLN A 1044 10.00 47.24 -18.56
CA GLN A 1044 10.02 47.12 -20.00
C GLN A 1044 8.80 46.29 -20.42
N GLN A 1045 7.82 46.91 -21.08
CA GLN A 1045 6.67 46.21 -21.66
C GLN A 1045 7.12 45.46 -22.91
N ILE A 1046 6.75 44.19 -22.98
CA ILE A 1046 7.12 43.27 -24.06
C ILE A 1046 5.84 42.85 -24.79
N ASP A 1047 5.91 42.81 -26.12
CA ASP A 1047 4.85 42.26 -26.95
C ASP A 1047 4.83 40.71 -26.82
N PRO A 1048 3.69 40.09 -26.46
CA PRO A 1048 3.62 38.65 -26.19
C PRO A 1048 3.98 37.77 -27.38
N GLU A 1049 3.64 38.19 -28.61
CA GLU A 1049 3.86 37.38 -29.82
C GLU A 1049 5.23 37.59 -30.45
N SER A 1050 5.75 38.83 -30.43
CA SER A 1050 6.96 39.20 -31.16
C SER A 1050 8.21 39.37 -30.29
N GLU A 1051 8.06 39.26 -28.96
CA GLU A 1051 9.07 39.52 -27.92
C GLU A 1051 9.77 40.88 -28.03
N LYS A 1052 9.19 41.82 -28.77
CA LYS A 1052 9.77 43.15 -28.93
C LYS A 1052 9.34 44.08 -27.80
N MET A 1053 10.28 44.89 -27.34
CA MET A 1053 9.98 45.97 -26.39
C MET A 1053 9.04 46.99 -27.05
N MET A 1054 7.92 47.26 -26.39
CA MET A 1054 6.91 48.21 -26.83
C MET A 1054 7.08 49.58 -26.19
N ALA A 1055 7.28 49.61 -24.87
CA ALA A 1055 7.41 50.81 -24.06
C ALA A 1055 8.22 50.53 -22.80
N ASP A 1056 8.73 51.59 -22.17
CA ASP A 1056 9.45 51.53 -20.89
C ASP A 1056 8.93 52.56 -19.89
N LEU A 1057 9.14 52.28 -18.60
CA LEU A 1057 8.83 53.17 -17.49
C LEU A 1057 9.95 53.11 -16.46
N VAL A 1058 10.40 54.28 -16.00
CA VAL A 1058 11.30 54.38 -14.84
C VAL A 1058 10.58 55.08 -13.70
N GLY A 1059 10.62 54.48 -12.52
CA GLY A 1059 10.05 55.05 -11.30
C GLY A 1059 10.94 54.84 -10.08
N LYS A 1060 10.41 55.18 -8.90
CA LYS A 1060 11.14 55.09 -7.63
C LYS A 1060 10.25 54.71 -6.46
N PHE A 1061 10.81 54.02 -5.48
CA PHE A 1061 10.17 53.75 -4.20
C PHE A 1061 11.17 53.86 -3.05
N ALA A 1062 10.67 54.09 -1.84
CA ALA A 1062 11.48 54.23 -0.64
C ALA A 1062 11.20 53.08 0.34
N VAL A 1063 12.26 52.58 0.97
CA VAL A 1063 12.22 51.57 2.04
C VAL A 1063 12.66 52.24 3.34
N VAL A 1064 11.78 52.22 4.34
CA VAL A 1064 11.97 52.82 5.66
C VAL A 1064 11.88 51.71 6.72
N ARG A 1065 12.94 51.55 7.51
CA ARG A 1065 12.94 50.66 8.68
C ARG A 1065 12.65 51.43 9.96
#